data_AF-A0A117S9C7-F1
#
_entry.id   AF-A0A117S9C7-F1
#
_cell.length_a   1.000
_cell.length_b   1.000
_cell.length_c   1.000
_cell.angle_alpha   90.00
_cell.angle_beta   90.00
_cell.angle_gamma   90.00
#
_symmetry.space_group_name_H-M   'P 1'
#
loop_
_entity.id
_entity.type
_entity.pdbx_description
1 polymer ?
#
loop_
_entity_poly.entity_id
_entity_poly.type
_entity_poly.pdbx_seq_one_letter_code
_entity_poly.pdbx_strand_id
1 'polypeptide(L)'
;MPAQNLLSTGTTFVSSALADINLSISAILIVGTDPAFEDCISFLKFTLPVLPVASVDSAELRLFVFNKTGESPSPVVVNRVTSAFDTDTVTYSTQPTYVPTASMADVSSDDVLQYFEINVTDLVNQWLSGTYSNEGIALTNLDGVTEVQFGGKTIGNAYEPKLVLTYSAEVPAIADYAYIYNTGNQNIPLEESILFSSNGALLGILHNAGTGPITVEESGTYAVWFIVTSQAANQFALFQNGVEVPGSIYGTGLVSTGNPGMAMLNAEAGDVLTLQNHTSAGAIDLDNAAGGTQTNVSASIMILRIGPPVSPDPALGAVNSAQDITEMRAAIENPLLGLNLTVFNSLPTSQQNEVLTVLLANRPALGYPTVASVQDALDNAINQLVDPNNIYVEAGAIDGNGSIAMPFGTIEEGMVAVEEGGTVHVLGGTYNVATQIIITKPLTLLGESDPLPQIVFDPLINLDGLQIMADNVTIDKLHLISNRTLTADNAVFRVVLKASNPIELYDNFNLRSSIVEGTVRSGYIWAQNMTIEDTTFMHNAFNTQALRLQIVRGTTNILNNRFQGNSTSIGAIVVEPNLVSYTTSGDINVMGNTMMRFTQFVNFFPHLAGPTSLLVDNNDVDHQDRSGSAVILFARVDYALMENILIQNNLIVNPNIERLAVYYDGAGGSFVPDPGQIQVIDNTFDIAMPWGKPTDTVDPNFPVGYSNTSPPGMTLAAFDLHGNINV
;
A
#
# COMPACT_ATOMS: atom_id res chain seq x y z
N MET A 1 -15.16 2.90 -32.44
CA MET A 1 -14.84 1.82 -31.50
C MET A 1 -14.32 2.46 -30.23
N PRO A 2 -14.71 2.01 -29.03
CA PRO A 2 -14.08 2.48 -27.81
C PRO A 2 -12.56 2.23 -27.89
N ALA A 3 -11.79 3.22 -27.48
CA ALA A 3 -10.34 3.14 -27.42
C ALA A 3 -9.90 3.37 -25.96
N GLN A 4 -9.08 2.48 -25.43
CA GLN A 4 -8.53 2.60 -24.09
C GLN A 4 -7.04 2.94 -24.19
N ASN A 5 -6.64 3.99 -23.49
CA ASN A 5 -5.25 4.45 -23.45
C ASN A 5 -4.66 4.06 -22.11
N LEU A 6 -3.64 3.21 -22.12
CA LEU A 6 -2.91 2.78 -20.93
C LEU A 6 -1.56 3.48 -20.92
N LEU A 7 -1.21 4.07 -19.77
CA LEU A 7 0.11 4.63 -19.53
C LEU A 7 1.02 3.51 -19.02
N SER A 8 2.31 3.58 -19.32
CA SER A 8 3.30 2.65 -18.77
C SER A 8 3.30 2.71 -17.24
N THR A 9 3.34 1.56 -16.56
CA THR A 9 3.48 1.49 -15.09
C THR A 9 4.92 1.67 -14.64
N GLY A 10 5.89 1.34 -15.51
CA GLY A 10 7.30 1.62 -15.31
C GLY A 10 8.04 1.56 -16.64
N THR A 11 9.16 2.29 -16.73
CA THR A 11 10.07 2.23 -17.89
C THR A 11 11.50 2.37 -17.42
N THR A 12 12.45 1.75 -18.11
CA THR A 12 13.88 1.95 -17.91
C THR A 12 14.62 1.54 -19.18
N PHE A 13 15.89 1.91 -19.32
CA PHE A 13 16.76 1.29 -20.30
C PHE A 13 18.02 0.79 -19.61
N VAL A 14 18.66 -0.20 -20.22
CA VAL A 14 19.94 -0.75 -19.77
C VAL A 14 21.00 -0.47 -20.82
N SER A 15 22.24 -0.31 -20.40
CA SER A 15 23.37 0.08 -21.23
C SER A 15 24.56 -0.83 -20.96
N SER A 16 25.22 -1.35 -22.00
CA SER A 16 26.44 -2.16 -21.82
C SER A 16 27.60 -1.37 -21.22
N ALA A 17 27.68 -0.07 -21.53
CA ALA A 17 28.70 0.82 -20.96
C ALA A 17 28.49 1.03 -19.44
N LEU A 18 27.26 0.91 -18.96
CA LEU A 18 26.86 1.10 -17.56
C LEU A 18 26.23 -0.17 -16.99
N ALA A 19 26.96 -1.29 -17.10
CA ALA A 19 26.36 -2.61 -16.99
C ALA A 19 25.62 -2.89 -15.66
N ASP A 20 26.11 -2.32 -14.55
CA ASP A 20 25.58 -2.54 -13.20
C ASP A 20 24.82 -1.32 -12.64
N ILE A 21 24.50 -0.33 -13.49
CA ILE A 21 23.75 0.86 -13.08
C ILE A 21 22.30 0.73 -13.53
N ASN A 22 21.37 0.96 -12.60
CA ASN A 22 19.97 1.12 -12.93
C ASN A 22 19.70 2.55 -13.44
N LEU A 23 18.98 2.67 -14.54
CA LEU A 23 18.71 3.94 -15.21
C LEU A 23 17.21 4.31 -15.21
N SER A 24 16.42 3.78 -14.26
CA SER A 24 14.96 4.00 -14.22
C SER A 24 14.58 5.46 -13.98
N ILE A 25 15.47 6.23 -13.35
CA ILE A 25 15.30 7.68 -13.14
C ILE A 25 15.38 8.49 -14.44
N SER A 26 15.86 7.90 -15.54
CA SER A 26 16.00 8.58 -16.83
C SER A 26 14.65 8.99 -17.40
N ALA A 27 14.56 10.25 -17.81
CA ALA A 27 13.38 10.76 -18.52
C ALA A 27 13.28 10.24 -19.96
N ILE A 28 14.36 9.67 -20.50
CA ILE A 28 14.39 9.11 -21.85
C ILE A 28 14.74 7.63 -21.83
N LEU A 29 14.26 6.94 -22.86
CA LEU A 29 14.56 5.55 -23.17
C LEU A 29 15.46 5.52 -24.41
N ILE A 30 16.56 4.79 -24.34
CA ILE A 30 17.50 4.62 -25.47
C ILE A 30 17.39 3.19 -25.99
N VAL A 31 17.26 3.05 -27.30
CA VAL A 31 17.18 1.76 -28.00
C VAL A 31 18.21 1.74 -29.13
N GLY A 32 19.10 0.75 -29.12
CA GLY A 32 20.15 0.57 -30.13
C GLY A 32 21.54 0.95 -29.66
N THR A 33 22.40 1.40 -30.56
CA THR A 33 23.81 1.66 -30.27
C THR A 33 24.08 3.15 -30.11
N ASP A 34 24.27 3.60 -28.87
CA ASP A 34 24.61 4.98 -28.54
C ASP A 34 26.13 5.16 -28.41
N PRO A 35 26.73 6.28 -28.86
CA PRO A 35 28.17 6.50 -28.76
C PRO A 35 28.77 6.54 -27.34
N ALA A 36 27.96 6.84 -26.32
CA ALA A 36 28.37 6.94 -24.92
C ALA A 36 27.86 5.77 -24.07
N PHE A 37 26.63 5.30 -24.33
CA PHE A 37 25.97 4.23 -23.61
C PHE A 37 26.14 2.85 -24.28
N GLU A 38 26.78 2.78 -25.44
CA GLU A 38 26.99 1.55 -26.21
C GLU A 38 25.65 0.83 -26.50
N ASP A 39 25.54 -0.47 -26.26
CA ASP A 39 24.34 -1.26 -26.56
C ASP A 39 23.23 -0.99 -25.53
N CYS A 40 22.11 -0.46 -26.01
CA CYS A 40 20.98 -0.02 -25.19
C CYS A 40 19.69 -0.80 -25.50
N ILE A 41 19.06 -1.30 -24.44
CA ILE A 41 17.78 -2.03 -24.50
C ILE A 41 16.80 -1.34 -23.56
N SER A 42 15.63 -0.97 -24.06
CA SER A 42 14.59 -0.32 -23.23
C SER A 42 13.54 -1.32 -22.79
N PHE A 43 13.16 -1.28 -21.52
CA PHE A 43 12.13 -2.13 -20.93
C PHE A 43 10.91 -1.30 -20.50
N LEU A 44 9.72 -1.82 -20.78
CA LEU A 44 8.44 -1.19 -20.45
C LEU A 44 7.48 -2.17 -19.78
N LYS A 45 6.68 -1.67 -18.84
CA LYS A 45 5.58 -2.42 -18.22
C LYS A 45 4.24 -1.72 -18.43
N PHE A 46 3.21 -2.51 -18.71
CA PHE A 46 1.82 -2.06 -18.75
C PHE A 46 0.95 -3.02 -17.94
N THR A 47 0.01 -2.49 -17.17
CA THR A 47 -1.06 -3.28 -16.56
C THR A 47 -2.26 -3.29 -17.48
N LEU A 48 -2.69 -4.47 -17.92
CA LEU A 48 -3.91 -4.62 -18.71
C LEU A 48 -5.14 -4.57 -17.79
N PRO A 49 -6.16 -3.78 -18.12
CA PRO A 49 -7.43 -3.76 -17.39
C PRO A 49 -8.25 -5.02 -17.73
N VAL A 50 -9.27 -5.30 -16.91
CA VAL A 50 -10.30 -6.27 -17.30
C VAL A 50 -11.09 -5.71 -18.47
N LEU A 51 -10.99 -6.35 -19.63
CA LEU A 51 -11.71 -5.96 -20.85
C LEU A 51 -13.01 -6.76 -21.00
N PRO A 52 -14.07 -6.18 -21.58
CA PRO A 52 -15.32 -6.88 -21.86
C PRO A 52 -15.21 -7.84 -23.07
N VAL A 53 -14.00 -8.08 -23.56
CA VAL A 53 -13.69 -8.91 -24.73
C VAL A 53 -12.49 -9.79 -24.41
N ALA A 54 -12.45 -11.01 -24.97
CA ALA A 54 -11.33 -11.93 -24.81
C ALA A 54 -10.13 -11.58 -25.72
N SER A 55 -10.36 -10.75 -26.74
CA SER A 55 -9.34 -10.25 -27.67
C SER A 55 -9.68 -8.84 -28.12
N VAL A 56 -8.66 -8.02 -28.38
CA VAL A 56 -8.81 -6.68 -28.96
C VAL A 56 -8.73 -6.73 -30.48
N ASP A 57 -9.37 -5.77 -31.14
CA ASP A 57 -9.31 -5.58 -32.59
C ASP A 57 -7.95 -5.00 -33.00
N SER A 58 -7.39 -4.10 -32.18
CA SER A 58 -6.04 -3.58 -32.35
C SER A 58 -5.39 -3.22 -31.02
N ALA A 59 -4.06 -3.36 -30.96
CA ALA A 59 -3.22 -2.76 -29.93
C ALA A 59 -2.02 -2.06 -30.57
N GLU A 60 -1.84 -0.78 -30.27
CA GLU A 60 -0.74 0.04 -30.77
C GLU A 60 0.13 0.55 -29.60
N LEU A 61 1.42 0.24 -29.64
CA LEU A 61 2.42 0.82 -28.74
C LEU A 61 2.83 2.18 -29.30
N ARG A 62 2.38 3.26 -28.67
CA ARG A 62 2.66 4.64 -29.05
C ARG A 62 3.80 5.20 -28.21
N LEU A 63 4.86 5.63 -28.89
CA LEU A 63 6.09 6.16 -28.32
C LEU A 63 6.37 7.56 -28.88
N PHE A 64 6.83 8.50 -28.07
CA PHE A 64 7.25 9.81 -28.58
C PHE A 64 8.75 9.81 -28.88
N VAL A 65 9.14 10.12 -30.12
CA VAL A 65 10.54 10.11 -30.55
C VAL A 65 11.19 11.47 -30.28
N PHE A 66 12.17 11.53 -29.39
CA PHE A 66 12.92 12.75 -29.12
C PHE A 66 14.11 12.93 -30.06
N ASN A 67 14.79 11.83 -30.37
CA ASN A 67 15.99 11.86 -31.21
C ASN A 67 16.22 10.50 -31.89
N LYS A 68 16.99 10.53 -32.97
CA LYS A 68 17.54 9.35 -33.65
C LYS A 68 18.89 9.74 -34.23
N THR A 69 19.88 8.85 -34.17
CA THR A 69 21.18 9.08 -34.80
C THR A 69 21.50 8.01 -35.84
N GLY A 70 22.56 8.24 -36.61
CA GLY A 70 22.96 7.36 -37.71
C GLY A 70 22.02 7.37 -38.92
N GLU A 71 22.18 6.36 -39.78
CA GLU A 71 21.43 6.23 -41.04
C GLU A 71 19.93 6.08 -40.81
N SER A 72 19.13 6.51 -41.78
CA SER A 72 17.66 6.49 -41.69
C SER A 72 17.09 5.41 -42.61
N PRO A 73 16.21 4.50 -42.13
CA PRO A 73 15.62 4.44 -40.79
C PRO A 73 16.40 3.58 -39.77
N SER A 74 15.99 3.63 -38.50
CA SER A 74 16.43 2.75 -37.40
C SER A 74 15.38 1.67 -37.12
N PRO A 75 15.70 0.38 -37.19
CA PRO A 75 14.73 -0.68 -36.92
C PRO A 75 14.51 -0.83 -35.41
N VAL A 76 13.26 -0.75 -34.97
CA VAL A 76 12.87 -1.00 -33.57
C VAL A 76 12.03 -2.26 -33.51
N VAL A 77 12.53 -3.24 -32.76
CA VAL A 77 11.90 -4.55 -32.57
C VAL A 77 11.28 -4.61 -31.18
N VAL A 78 10.02 -5.03 -31.13
CA VAL A 78 9.30 -5.33 -29.89
C VAL A 78 9.56 -6.78 -29.53
N ASN A 79 10.10 -7.02 -28.34
CA ASN A 79 10.34 -8.35 -27.79
C ASN A 79 9.42 -8.58 -26.59
N ARG A 80 8.94 -9.81 -26.45
CA ARG A 80 8.19 -10.25 -25.27
C ARG A 80 9.18 -10.63 -24.19
N VAL A 81 9.10 -9.98 -23.03
CA VAL A 81 9.86 -10.38 -21.85
C VAL A 81 9.34 -11.72 -21.33
N THR A 82 10.25 -12.62 -20.92
CA THR A 82 9.94 -14.00 -20.53
C THR A 82 10.18 -14.30 -19.05
N SER A 83 10.69 -13.34 -18.30
CA SER A 83 10.92 -13.45 -16.85
C SER A 83 10.57 -12.14 -16.15
N ALA A 84 9.98 -12.23 -14.96
CA ALA A 84 9.68 -11.06 -14.15
C ALA A 84 10.93 -10.20 -13.93
N PHE A 85 10.74 -8.89 -13.95
CA PHE A 85 11.77 -7.90 -13.65
C PHE A 85 11.17 -6.72 -12.91
N ASP A 86 11.99 -5.90 -12.28
CA ASP A 86 11.57 -4.63 -11.69
C ASP A 86 12.33 -3.49 -12.39
N THR A 87 11.59 -2.50 -12.90
CA THR A 87 12.19 -1.37 -13.61
C THR A 87 13.14 -0.58 -12.73
N ASP A 88 12.92 -0.57 -11.41
CA ASP A 88 13.71 0.24 -10.46
C ASP A 88 15.00 -0.45 -10.00
N THR A 89 15.21 -1.71 -10.38
CA THR A 89 16.42 -2.47 -10.00
C THR A 89 17.14 -3.13 -11.16
N VAL A 90 16.49 -3.29 -12.32
CA VAL A 90 17.11 -3.94 -13.48
C VAL A 90 18.30 -3.13 -14.02
N THR A 91 19.37 -3.84 -14.37
CA THR A 91 20.59 -3.32 -14.99
C THR A 91 20.93 -4.16 -16.23
N TYR A 92 21.94 -3.78 -17.01
CA TYR A 92 22.34 -4.59 -18.17
C TYR A 92 22.80 -6.00 -17.75
N SER A 93 23.48 -6.10 -16.61
CA SER A 93 23.95 -7.37 -16.04
C SER A 93 22.81 -8.24 -15.48
N THR A 94 21.69 -7.65 -15.07
CA THR A 94 20.55 -8.35 -14.43
C THR A 94 19.29 -8.38 -15.30
N GLN A 95 19.39 -7.93 -16.55
CA GLN A 95 18.24 -7.79 -17.45
C GLN A 95 17.46 -9.09 -17.64
N PRO A 96 16.12 -9.03 -17.74
CA PRO A 96 15.32 -10.21 -17.95
C PRO A 96 15.57 -10.81 -19.33
N THR A 97 15.28 -12.10 -19.44
CA THR A 97 15.23 -12.77 -20.73
C THR A 97 14.05 -12.26 -21.56
N TYR A 98 14.22 -12.17 -22.88
CA TYR A 98 13.16 -11.80 -23.81
C TYR A 98 13.28 -12.58 -25.13
N VAL A 99 12.17 -12.69 -25.86
CA VAL A 99 12.10 -13.33 -27.16
C VAL A 99 11.50 -12.37 -28.20
N PRO A 100 12.02 -12.33 -29.43
CA PRO A 100 11.51 -11.43 -30.46
C PRO A 100 10.07 -11.79 -30.85
N THR A 101 9.28 -10.76 -31.13
CA THR A 101 7.94 -10.91 -31.71
C THR A 101 7.96 -10.58 -33.20
N ALA A 102 6.82 -10.74 -33.88
CA ALA A 102 6.66 -10.27 -35.26
C ALA A 102 6.50 -8.74 -35.35
N SER A 103 6.31 -8.04 -34.21
CA SER A 103 6.11 -6.60 -34.15
C SER A 103 7.45 -5.87 -34.26
N MET A 104 7.67 -5.22 -35.39
CA MET A 104 8.80 -4.34 -35.63
C MET A 104 8.38 -3.16 -36.50
N ALA A 105 9.07 -2.03 -36.36
CA ALA A 105 8.83 -0.85 -37.19
C ALA A 105 10.11 -0.01 -37.34
N ASP A 106 10.21 0.68 -38.46
CA ASP A 106 11.37 1.49 -38.84
C ASP A 106 11.13 2.97 -38.46
N VAL A 107 11.95 3.51 -37.56
CA VAL A 107 11.90 4.92 -37.16
C VAL A 107 12.75 5.74 -38.12
N SER A 108 12.12 6.64 -38.86
CA SER A 108 12.79 7.53 -39.80
C SER A 108 13.17 8.87 -39.14
N SER A 109 13.86 9.72 -39.90
CA SER A 109 14.19 11.08 -39.45
C SER A 109 12.96 12.00 -39.40
N ASP A 110 11.89 11.64 -40.11
CA ASP A 110 10.64 12.42 -40.14
C ASP A 110 9.76 12.15 -38.89
N ASP A 111 10.04 11.08 -38.15
CA ASP A 111 9.33 10.70 -36.93
C ASP A 111 9.85 11.45 -35.68
N VAL A 112 10.98 12.16 -35.80
CA VAL A 112 11.57 12.94 -34.70
C VAL A 112 10.63 14.08 -34.30
N LEU A 113 10.38 14.21 -32.99
CA LEU A 113 9.38 15.08 -32.36
C LEU A 113 7.91 14.73 -32.72
N GLN A 114 7.66 13.49 -33.11
CA GLN A 114 6.32 12.96 -33.36
C GLN A 114 6.06 11.71 -32.50
N TYR A 115 4.78 11.32 -32.43
CA TYR A 115 4.42 9.99 -31.97
C TYR A 115 4.63 8.97 -33.09
N PHE A 116 5.27 7.88 -32.72
CA PHE A 116 5.49 6.70 -33.52
C PHE A 116 4.68 5.53 -32.93
N GLU A 117 4.05 4.73 -33.78
CA GLU A 117 3.18 3.63 -33.37
C GLU A 117 3.68 2.30 -33.92
N ILE A 118 3.72 1.28 -33.06
CA ILE A 118 4.06 -0.09 -33.42
C ILE A 118 2.88 -0.99 -33.10
N ASN A 119 2.40 -1.74 -34.08
CA ASN A 119 1.31 -2.68 -33.87
C ASN A 119 1.79 -3.87 -33.03
N VAL A 120 1.17 -4.05 -31.88
CA VAL A 120 1.47 -5.12 -30.90
C VAL A 120 0.23 -5.98 -30.61
N THR A 121 -0.73 -6.00 -31.54
CA THR A 121 -2.04 -6.67 -31.38
C THR A 121 -1.90 -8.14 -31.01
N ASP A 122 -1.04 -8.87 -31.72
CA ASP A 122 -0.82 -10.30 -31.47
C ASP A 122 -0.23 -10.56 -30.08
N LEU A 123 0.72 -9.73 -29.65
CA LEU A 123 1.34 -9.85 -28.32
C LEU A 123 0.31 -9.60 -27.21
N VAL A 124 -0.49 -8.55 -27.35
CA VAL A 124 -1.54 -8.22 -26.37
C VAL A 124 -2.61 -9.31 -26.33
N ASN A 125 -3.04 -9.84 -27.47
CA ASN A 125 -4.01 -10.94 -27.51
C ASN A 125 -3.44 -12.26 -26.94
N GLN A 126 -2.13 -12.49 -27.04
CA GLN A 126 -1.48 -13.61 -26.34
C GLN A 126 -1.46 -13.45 -24.82
N TRP A 127 -1.36 -12.21 -24.32
CA TRP A 127 -1.53 -11.91 -22.90
C TRP A 127 -2.99 -12.09 -22.44
N LEU A 128 -3.95 -11.55 -23.18
CA LEU A 128 -5.38 -11.64 -22.84
C LEU A 128 -5.90 -13.08 -22.86
N SER A 129 -5.42 -13.90 -23.79
CA SER A 129 -5.78 -15.33 -23.88
C SER A 129 -5.07 -16.21 -22.83
N GLY A 130 -4.13 -15.66 -22.05
CA GLY A 130 -3.30 -16.42 -21.11
C GLY A 130 -2.27 -17.33 -21.78
N THR A 131 -2.03 -17.19 -23.09
CA THR A 131 -0.97 -17.92 -23.80
C THR A 131 0.40 -17.62 -23.19
N TYR A 132 0.63 -16.37 -22.81
CA TYR A 132 1.81 -15.92 -22.07
C TYR A 132 1.42 -14.95 -20.96
N SER A 133 2.14 -15.02 -19.83
CA SER A 133 2.08 -13.97 -18.80
C SER A 133 2.58 -12.64 -19.37
N ASN A 134 1.97 -11.54 -18.92
CA ASN A 134 2.43 -10.18 -19.24
C ASN A 134 3.60 -9.79 -18.32
N GLU A 135 4.81 -10.15 -18.72
CA GLU A 135 6.04 -9.77 -18.02
C GLU A 135 6.63 -8.44 -18.52
N GLY A 136 6.01 -7.79 -19.51
CA GLY A 136 6.48 -6.53 -20.11
C GLY A 136 7.07 -6.66 -21.52
N ILE A 137 7.61 -5.55 -22.02
CA ILE A 137 8.16 -5.38 -23.37
C ILE A 137 9.63 -4.99 -23.28
N ALA A 138 10.47 -5.56 -24.14
CA ALA A 138 11.82 -5.07 -24.41
C ALA A 138 11.91 -4.51 -25.83
N LEU A 139 12.37 -3.28 -25.99
CA LEU A 139 12.65 -2.63 -27.27
C LEU A 139 14.14 -2.76 -27.56
N THR A 140 14.45 -3.32 -28.71
CA THR A 140 15.82 -3.51 -29.20
C THR A 140 15.97 -2.95 -30.60
N ASN A 141 17.18 -2.54 -30.96
CA ASN A 141 17.58 -2.27 -32.33
C ASN A 141 18.84 -3.09 -32.63
N LEU A 142 18.78 -3.93 -33.66
CA LEU A 142 19.79 -4.94 -33.96
C LEU A 142 20.73 -4.53 -35.10
N ASP A 143 20.65 -3.30 -35.60
CA ASP A 143 21.53 -2.83 -36.67
C ASP A 143 22.98 -2.59 -36.21
N GLY A 144 23.19 -2.46 -34.90
CA GLY A 144 24.48 -2.26 -34.26
C GLY A 144 25.12 -0.89 -34.54
N VAL A 145 24.37 0.06 -35.08
CA VAL A 145 24.90 1.35 -35.55
C VAL A 145 24.02 2.56 -35.25
N THR A 146 22.71 2.41 -35.07
CA THR A 146 21.81 3.54 -34.81
C THR A 146 21.20 3.47 -33.42
N GLU A 147 20.85 4.64 -32.86
CA GLU A 147 20.01 4.76 -31.66
C GLU A 147 18.70 5.47 -31.99
N VAL A 148 17.67 5.19 -31.19
CA VAL A 148 16.45 5.97 -31.08
C VAL A 148 16.19 6.30 -29.62
N GLN A 149 15.87 7.56 -29.34
CA GLN A 149 15.53 8.04 -28.01
C GLN A 149 14.02 8.31 -27.92
N PHE A 150 13.34 7.60 -27.03
CA PHE A 150 11.93 7.78 -26.73
C PHE A 150 11.71 8.46 -25.38
N GLY A 151 10.51 8.99 -25.15
CA GLY A 151 10.10 9.42 -23.82
C GLY A 151 9.95 8.24 -22.85
N GLY A 152 10.45 8.40 -21.62
CA GLY A 152 10.27 7.46 -20.50
C GLY A 152 9.16 7.88 -19.53
N LYS A 153 9.01 7.18 -18.41
CA LYS A 153 7.97 7.43 -17.39
C LYS A 153 8.12 8.80 -16.71
N THR A 154 9.35 9.22 -16.41
CA THR A 154 9.61 10.42 -15.59
C THR A 154 9.54 11.73 -16.39
N ILE A 155 9.38 11.68 -17.72
CA ILE A 155 9.33 12.87 -18.58
C ILE A 155 7.99 13.63 -18.54
N GLY A 156 6.95 12.98 -18.00
CA GLY A 156 5.58 13.51 -17.90
C GLY A 156 4.60 12.91 -18.92
N ASN A 157 3.31 12.91 -18.56
CA ASN A 157 2.24 12.15 -19.23
C ASN A 157 2.01 12.52 -20.72
N ALA A 158 2.55 13.65 -21.17
CA ALA A 158 2.51 14.05 -22.56
C ALA A 158 3.45 13.20 -23.45
N TYR A 159 4.57 12.68 -22.94
CA TYR A 159 5.56 11.99 -23.77
C TYR A 159 5.88 10.57 -23.31
N GLU A 160 5.31 10.12 -22.18
CA GLU A 160 5.49 8.75 -21.71
C GLU A 160 4.88 7.71 -22.68
N PRO A 161 5.40 6.46 -22.71
CA PRO A 161 4.87 5.39 -23.54
C PRO A 161 3.41 5.05 -23.24
N LYS A 162 2.63 4.78 -24.30
CA LYS A 162 1.21 4.45 -24.20
C LYS A 162 0.90 3.18 -24.97
N LEU A 163 0.03 2.36 -24.40
CA LEU A 163 -0.59 1.24 -25.11
C LEU A 163 -2.04 1.62 -25.43
N VAL A 164 -2.36 1.72 -26.71
CA VAL A 164 -3.68 2.11 -27.21
C VAL A 164 -4.41 0.87 -27.69
N LEU A 165 -5.47 0.49 -26.98
CA LEU A 165 -6.29 -0.68 -27.30
C LEU A 165 -7.58 -0.23 -27.97
N THR A 166 -7.96 -0.87 -29.08
CA THR A 166 -9.31 -0.72 -29.65
C THR A 166 -9.99 -2.08 -29.70
N TYR A 167 -11.26 -2.11 -29.34
CA TYR A 167 -12.05 -3.33 -29.38
C TYR A 167 -13.52 -3.00 -29.66
N SER A 168 -14.14 -3.89 -30.40
CA SER A 168 -15.57 -3.91 -30.61
C SER A 168 -16.16 -4.83 -29.56
N ALA A 169 -16.74 -4.25 -28.51
CA ALA A 169 -17.71 -5.00 -27.75
C ALA A 169 -18.85 -5.34 -28.72
N GLU A 170 -19.14 -6.63 -28.92
CA GLU A 170 -20.48 -6.99 -29.34
C GLU A 170 -21.40 -6.43 -28.25
N VAL A 171 -22.04 -5.30 -28.52
CA VAL A 171 -23.29 -5.00 -27.81
C VAL A 171 -24.15 -6.21 -28.15
N PRO A 172 -24.55 -7.06 -27.19
CA PRO A 172 -25.53 -8.08 -27.51
C PRO A 172 -26.70 -7.28 -28.07
N ALA A 173 -26.98 -7.43 -29.36
CA ALA A 173 -28.28 -7.03 -29.85
C ALA A 173 -29.26 -7.73 -28.90
N ILE A 174 -30.22 -7.00 -28.30
CA ILE A 174 -31.32 -7.65 -27.58
C ILE A 174 -32.00 -8.53 -28.64
N ALA A 175 -31.60 -9.80 -28.69
CA ALA A 175 -31.93 -10.70 -29.78
C ALA A 175 -33.41 -11.10 -29.66
N ASP A 176 -33.87 -11.25 -28.41
CA ASP A 176 -35.21 -11.71 -28.09
C ASP A 176 -35.84 -10.82 -27.00
N TYR A 177 -37.08 -10.39 -27.23
CA TYR A 177 -37.86 -9.61 -26.28
C TYR A 177 -39.35 -9.90 -26.40
N ALA A 178 -40.08 -9.69 -25.31
CA ALA A 178 -41.53 -9.73 -25.28
C ALA A 178 -42.13 -8.64 -24.41
N TYR A 179 -43.24 -8.05 -24.85
CA TYR A 179 -44.21 -7.36 -24.01
C TYR A 179 -45.59 -7.98 -24.23
N ILE A 180 -46.13 -8.65 -23.22
CA ILE A 180 -47.39 -9.41 -23.27
C ILE A 180 -48.30 -8.87 -22.17
N TYR A 181 -49.59 -8.69 -22.44
CA TYR A 181 -50.49 -8.02 -21.49
C TYR A 181 -51.95 -8.48 -21.58
N ASN A 182 -52.67 -8.27 -20.48
CA ASN A 182 -54.11 -8.51 -20.33
C ASN A 182 -54.83 -7.16 -20.11
N THR A 183 -55.96 -6.95 -20.77
CA THR A 183 -56.84 -5.78 -20.57
C THR A 183 -58.22 -6.16 -20.04
N GLY A 184 -58.47 -7.44 -19.78
CA GLY A 184 -59.73 -7.95 -19.25
C GLY A 184 -59.76 -8.01 -17.73
N ASN A 185 -60.98 -8.15 -17.19
CA ASN A 185 -61.18 -8.66 -15.84
C ASN A 185 -61.22 -10.18 -15.93
N GLN A 186 -60.22 -10.83 -15.33
CA GLN A 186 -60.05 -12.27 -15.29
C GLN A 186 -60.12 -12.72 -13.84
N ASN A 187 -60.98 -13.70 -13.55
CA ASN A 187 -60.91 -14.44 -12.29
C ASN A 187 -59.80 -15.49 -12.42
N ILE A 188 -58.80 -15.41 -11.55
CA ILE A 188 -57.66 -16.34 -11.52
C ILE A 188 -57.75 -17.11 -10.21
N PRO A 189 -58.13 -18.39 -10.22
CA PRO A 189 -58.10 -19.23 -9.03
C PRO A 189 -56.71 -19.30 -8.40
N LEU A 190 -56.63 -19.77 -7.16
CA LEU A 190 -55.35 -20.00 -6.50
C LEU A 190 -54.56 -21.10 -7.24
N GLU A 191 -53.25 -20.89 -7.41
CA GLU A 191 -52.32 -21.73 -8.18
C GLU A 191 -52.61 -21.83 -9.69
N GLU A 192 -53.39 -20.91 -10.24
CA GLU A 192 -53.69 -20.85 -11.68
C GLU A 192 -52.96 -19.70 -12.38
N SER A 193 -52.74 -19.85 -13.69
CA SER A 193 -52.01 -18.89 -14.51
C SER A 193 -52.88 -17.72 -14.99
N ILE A 194 -52.29 -16.53 -15.10
CA ILE A 194 -52.87 -15.43 -15.88
C ILE A 194 -52.98 -15.85 -17.34
N LEU A 195 -54.11 -15.53 -17.98
CA LEU A 195 -54.28 -15.69 -19.43
C LEU A 195 -54.14 -14.30 -20.06
N PHE A 196 -53.06 -14.05 -20.80
CA PHE A 196 -52.82 -12.73 -21.37
C PHE A 196 -53.61 -12.53 -22.66
N SER A 197 -54.44 -11.48 -22.72
CA SER A 197 -55.34 -11.25 -23.85
C SER A 197 -54.64 -10.77 -25.13
N SER A 198 -53.42 -10.22 -25.02
CA SER A 198 -52.81 -9.43 -26.08
C SER A 198 -51.27 -9.58 -26.14
N ASN A 199 -50.73 -9.49 -27.36
CA ASN A 199 -49.31 -9.38 -27.64
C ASN A 199 -48.97 -7.93 -28.00
N GLY A 200 -47.97 -7.37 -27.34
CA GLY A 200 -47.28 -6.16 -27.77
C GLY A 200 -46.13 -6.49 -28.71
N ALA A 201 -44.97 -5.88 -28.48
CA ALA A 201 -43.77 -6.18 -29.26
C ALA A 201 -43.21 -7.55 -28.84
N LEU A 202 -43.00 -8.45 -29.81
CA LEU A 202 -42.48 -9.81 -29.63
C LEU A 202 -41.42 -10.12 -30.68
N LEU A 203 -40.27 -10.66 -30.26
CA LEU A 203 -39.21 -11.19 -31.11
C LEU A 203 -38.53 -12.34 -30.34
N GLY A 204 -38.38 -13.52 -30.94
CA GLY A 204 -37.71 -14.67 -30.29
C GLY A 204 -38.42 -15.24 -29.04
N ILE A 205 -39.67 -14.83 -28.81
CA ILE A 205 -40.55 -15.30 -27.73
C ILE A 205 -41.95 -15.51 -28.31
N LEU A 206 -42.54 -16.68 -28.07
CA LEU A 206 -43.87 -17.04 -28.56
C LEU A 206 -44.92 -16.93 -27.44
N HIS A 207 -46.05 -16.31 -27.78
CA HIS A 207 -47.24 -16.33 -26.93
C HIS A 207 -48.50 -16.28 -27.80
N ASN A 208 -49.47 -17.13 -27.51
CA ASN A 208 -50.78 -17.12 -28.17
C ASN A 208 -51.76 -16.27 -27.34
N ALA A 209 -52.31 -15.22 -27.94
CA ALA A 209 -53.27 -14.35 -27.27
C ALA A 209 -54.46 -15.14 -26.69
N GLY A 210 -54.80 -14.86 -25.43
CA GLY A 210 -55.82 -15.55 -24.65
C GLY A 210 -55.32 -16.78 -23.88
N THR A 211 -54.00 -17.05 -23.89
CA THR A 211 -53.40 -18.19 -23.17
C THR A 211 -52.46 -17.71 -22.06
N GLY A 212 -52.01 -18.63 -21.20
CA GLY A 212 -51.03 -18.36 -20.14
C GLY A 212 -49.58 -18.75 -20.49
N PRO A 213 -49.33 -19.84 -21.24
CA PRO A 213 -47.97 -20.24 -21.63
C PRO A 213 -47.25 -19.22 -22.53
N ILE A 214 -46.04 -18.84 -22.13
CA ILE A 214 -45.10 -18.02 -22.91
C ILE A 214 -43.87 -18.88 -23.19
N THR A 215 -43.58 -19.17 -24.46
CA THR A 215 -42.47 -20.07 -24.83
C THR A 215 -41.24 -19.29 -25.27
N VAL A 216 -40.09 -19.65 -24.73
CA VAL A 216 -38.78 -19.13 -25.12
C VAL A 216 -38.31 -19.86 -26.38
N GLU A 217 -37.87 -19.15 -27.42
CA GLU A 217 -37.40 -19.81 -28.67
C GLU A 217 -35.91 -20.16 -28.66
N GLU A 218 -35.11 -19.46 -27.86
CA GLU A 218 -33.64 -19.60 -27.85
C GLU A 218 -33.09 -19.75 -26.43
N SER A 219 -32.05 -20.56 -26.24
CA SER A 219 -31.45 -20.72 -24.90
C SER A 219 -30.73 -19.45 -24.47
N GLY A 220 -30.97 -18.96 -23.26
CA GLY A 220 -30.44 -17.67 -22.82
C GLY A 220 -30.65 -17.38 -21.34
N THR A 221 -29.99 -16.31 -20.89
CA THR A 221 -30.35 -15.65 -19.63
C THR A 221 -31.41 -14.60 -19.92
N TYR A 222 -32.53 -14.65 -19.21
CA TYR A 222 -33.69 -13.79 -19.40
C TYR A 222 -33.96 -12.94 -18.16
N ALA A 223 -34.19 -11.65 -18.37
CA ALA A 223 -34.76 -10.76 -17.37
C ALA A 223 -36.26 -10.61 -17.62
N VAL A 224 -37.07 -10.81 -16.58
CA VAL A 224 -38.53 -10.80 -16.62
C VAL A 224 -39.04 -9.76 -15.63
N TRP A 225 -39.95 -8.91 -16.07
CA TRP A 225 -40.71 -8.00 -15.22
C TRP A 225 -42.19 -8.26 -15.42
N PHE A 226 -42.99 -8.22 -14.37
CA PHE A 226 -44.44 -8.28 -14.48
C PHE A 226 -45.11 -7.26 -13.57
N ILE A 227 -46.33 -6.89 -13.91
CA ILE A 227 -47.19 -6.06 -13.08
C ILE A 227 -48.58 -6.67 -13.08
N VAL A 228 -49.16 -6.91 -11.91
CA VAL A 228 -50.54 -7.39 -11.78
C VAL A 228 -51.38 -6.38 -11.00
N THR A 229 -52.48 -5.92 -11.56
CA THR A 229 -53.44 -5.04 -10.90
C THR A 229 -54.74 -5.81 -10.67
N SER A 230 -55.17 -5.91 -9.42
CA SER A 230 -56.34 -6.72 -9.06
C SER A 230 -57.20 -6.10 -7.98
N GLN A 231 -58.43 -6.59 -7.83
CA GLN A 231 -59.45 -6.08 -6.91
C GLN A 231 -59.28 -6.61 -5.47
N ALA A 232 -58.18 -7.33 -5.19
CA ALA A 232 -57.88 -7.92 -3.89
C ALA A 232 -56.37 -7.84 -3.59
N ALA A 233 -56.01 -7.96 -2.31
CA ALA A 233 -54.63 -8.28 -1.95
C ALA A 233 -54.22 -9.59 -2.63
N ASN A 234 -53.03 -9.63 -3.23
CA ASN A 234 -52.61 -10.73 -4.09
C ASN A 234 -51.10 -10.98 -3.99
N GLN A 235 -50.71 -12.20 -4.36
CA GLN A 235 -49.34 -12.66 -4.48
C GLN A 235 -49.22 -13.47 -5.77
N PHE A 236 -48.18 -13.18 -6.56
CA PHE A 236 -47.92 -13.81 -7.85
C PHE A 236 -46.46 -14.25 -7.94
N ALA A 237 -46.22 -15.36 -8.63
CA ALA A 237 -44.89 -15.89 -8.86
C ALA A 237 -44.70 -16.32 -10.32
N LEU A 238 -43.47 -16.24 -10.80
CA LEU A 238 -43.08 -16.72 -12.12
C LEU A 238 -42.76 -18.21 -12.03
N PHE A 239 -43.25 -19.00 -12.97
CA PHE A 239 -42.97 -20.43 -13.07
C PHE A 239 -42.33 -20.74 -14.41
N GLN A 240 -41.27 -21.54 -14.38
CA GLN A 240 -40.60 -22.11 -15.55
C GLN A 240 -40.87 -23.61 -15.56
N ASN A 241 -41.51 -24.10 -16.63
CA ASN A 241 -41.88 -25.51 -16.79
C ASN A 241 -42.66 -26.09 -15.59
N GLY A 242 -43.48 -25.25 -14.94
CA GLY A 242 -44.27 -25.64 -13.76
C GLY A 242 -43.52 -25.63 -12.43
N VAL A 243 -42.25 -25.23 -12.40
CA VAL A 243 -41.47 -25.01 -11.17
C VAL A 243 -41.35 -23.52 -10.90
N GLU A 244 -41.56 -23.10 -9.66
CA GLU A 244 -41.41 -21.70 -9.25
C GLU A 244 -39.96 -21.23 -9.51
N VAL A 245 -39.81 -20.07 -10.16
CA VAL A 245 -38.51 -19.42 -10.31
C VAL A 245 -38.14 -18.80 -8.95
N PRO A 246 -37.02 -19.21 -8.31
CA PRO A 246 -36.66 -18.74 -6.98
C PRO A 246 -36.60 -17.22 -6.87
N GLY A 247 -37.19 -16.68 -5.81
CA GLY A 247 -37.22 -15.23 -5.56
C GLY A 247 -38.22 -14.44 -6.42
N SER A 248 -39.08 -15.12 -7.19
CA SER A 248 -40.06 -14.46 -8.07
C SER A 248 -41.43 -14.19 -7.43
N ILE A 249 -41.61 -14.49 -6.14
CA ILE A 249 -42.87 -14.26 -5.42
C ILE A 249 -42.98 -12.77 -5.01
N TYR A 250 -43.93 -12.04 -5.59
CA TYR A 250 -44.24 -10.64 -5.25
C TYR A 250 -45.69 -10.49 -4.82
N GLY A 251 -45.95 -9.69 -3.79
CA GLY A 251 -47.30 -9.50 -3.25
C GLY A 251 -47.61 -8.06 -2.87
N THR A 252 -48.90 -7.74 -2.86
CA THR A 252 -49.45 -6.47 -2.38
C THR A 252 -50.61 -6.72 -1.42
N GLY A 253 -50.64 -5.96 -0.32
CA GLY A 253 -51.77 -5.91 0.62
C GLY A 253 -52.87 -4.93 0.19
N LEU A 254 -52.69 -4.22 -0.93
CA LEU A 254 -53.59 -3.17 -1.39
C LEU A 254 -54.48 -3.67 -2.54
N VAL A 255 -55.69 -3.11 -2.60
CA VAL A 255 -56.68 -3.34 -3.67
C VAL A 255 -56.45 -2.33 -4.79
N SER A 256 -56.70 -2.73 -6.03
CA SER A 256 -56.64 -1.90 -7.25
C SER A 256 -55.32 -1.16 -7.42
N THR A 257 -54.24 -1.76 -6.92
CA THR A 257 -52.87 -1.25 -7.00
C THR A 257 -52.01 -2.27 -7.74
N GLY A 258 -51.08 -1.80 -8.56
CA GLY A 258 -50.14 -2.68 -9.25
C GLY A 258 -49.23 -3.40 -8.26
N ASN A 259 -49.03 -4.69 -8.49
CA ASN A 259 -48.05 -5.56 -7.85
C ASN A 259 -46.91 -5.81 -8.84
N PRO A 260 -45.86 -4.97 -8.85
CA PRO A 260 -44.70 -5.16 -9.72
C PRO A 260 -43.79 -6.25 -9.17
N GLY A 261 -43.38 -7.17 -10.03
CA GLY A 261 -42.38 -8.19 -9.75
C GLY A 261 -41.32 -8.30 -10.84
N MET A 262 -40.18 -8.89 -10.51
CA MET A 262 -39.10 -9.15 -11.46
C MET A 262 -38.30 -10.40 -11.11
N ALA A 263 -37.69 -11.03 -12.11
CA ALA A 263 -36.82 -12.19 -11.92
C ALA A 263 -35.78 -12.26 -13.05
N MET A 264 -34.66 -12.94 -12.78
CA MET A 264 -33.72 -13.38 -13.81
C MET A 264 -33.58 -14.90 -13.75
N LEU A 265 -33.56 -15.54 -14.92
CA LEU A 265 -33.45 -16.99 -15.03
C LEU A 265 -32.67 -17.40 -16.28
N ASN A 266 -32.09 -18.59 -16.26
CA ASN A 266 -31.74 -19.28 -17.49
C ASN A 266 -32.97 -20.00 -18.02
N ALA A 267 -33.24 -19.88 -19.32
CA ALA A 267 -34.22 -20.69 -20.03
C ALA A 267 -33.58 -21.32 -21.25
N GLU A 268 -33.91 -22.59 -21.50
CA GLU A 268 -33.55 -23.30 -22.72
C GLU A 268 -34.59 -23.06 -23.81
N ALA A 269 -34.20 -23.23 -25.07
CA ALA A 269 -35.13 -23.21 -26.18
C ALA A 269 -36.29 -24.21 -25.97
N GLY A 270 -37.52 -23.72 -26.00
CA GLY A 270 -38.74 -24.49 -25.74
C GLY A 270 -39.26 -24.42 -24.30
N ASP A 271 -38.52 -23.81 -23.37
CA ASP A 271 -39.00 -23.61 -22.00
C ASP A 271 -40.25 -22.73 -21.96
N VAL A 272 -41.15 -23.05 -21.04
CA VAL A 272 -42.44 -22.38 -20.89
C VAL A 272 -42.48 -21.60 -19.59
N LEU A 273 -42.71 -20.29 -19.71
CA LEU A 273 -42.96 -19.39 -18.59
C LEU A 273 -44.46 -19.18 -18.38
N THR A 274 -44.88 -19.15 -17.12
CA THR A 274 -46.24 -18.78 -16.70
C THR A 274 -46.18 -17.86 -15.48
N LEU A 275 -47.13 -16.93 -15.37
CA LEU A 275 -47.29 -16.08 -14.20
C LEU A 275 -48.54 -16.54 -13.44
N GLN A 276 -48.37 -17.01 -12.21
CA GLN A 276 -49.42 -17.69 -11.46
C GLN A 276 -49.83 -16.94 -10.21
N ASN A 277 -51.13 -16.98 -9.90
CA ASN A 277 -51.66 -16.53 -8.62
C ASN A 277 -51.19 -17.51 -7.54
N HIS A 278 -50.07 -17.19 -6.88
CA HIS A 278 -49.37 -18.11 -6.01
C HIS A 278 -49.51 -17.65 -4.57
N THR A 279 -49.97 -18.52 -3.68
CA THR A 279 -50.06 -18.26 -2.22
C THR A 279 -50.94 -17.06 -1.79
N SER A 280 -51.77 -16.51 -2.67
CA SER A 280 -52.83 -15.56 -2.30
C SER A 280 -53.86 -16.19 -1.35
N ALA A 281 -54.66 -15.35 -0.68
CA ALA A 281 -55.73 -15.81 0.20
C ALA A 281 -56.87 -16.58 -0.52
N GLY A 282 -56.95 -16.47 -1.85
CA GLY A 282 -57.95 -17.14 -2.68
C GLY A 282 -57.86 -16.74 -4.15
N ALA A 283 -58.95 -16.93 -4.88
CA ALA A 283 -59.06 -16.47 -6.26
C ALA A 283 -58.99 -14.93 -6.33
N ILE A 284 -58.34 -14.42 -7.37
CA ILE A 284 -58.09 -13.00 -7.60
C ILE A 284 -58.79 -12.55 -8.88
N ASP A 285 -59.55 -11.45 -8.80
CA ASP A 285 -60.10 -10.79 -9.97
C ASP A 285 -59.18 -9.65 -10.41
N LEU A 286 -58.66 -9.74 -11.65
CA LEU A 286 -57.90 -8.63 -12.25
C LEU A 286 -58.76 -7.37 -12.37
N ASP A 287 -58.12 -6.21 -12.26
CA ASP A 287 -58.77 -4.89 -12.32
C ASP A 287 -58.27 -4.08 -13.51
N ASN A 288 -59.10 -4.02 -14.56
CA ASN A 288 -58.86 -3.20 -15.74
C ASN A 288 -59.47 -1.79 -15.67
N ALA A 289 -60.05 -1.39 -14.54
CA ALA A 289 -60.69 -0.09 -14.34
C ALA A 289 -59.99 0.80 -13.31
N ALA A 290 -58.91 0.32 -12.71
CA ALA A 290 -58.13 1.06 -11.72
C ALA A 290 -57.68 2.44 -12.25
N GLY A 291 -58.03 3.51 -11.52
CA GLY A 291 -57.49 4.86 -11.70
C GLY A 291 -58.10 5.75 -12.80
N GLY A 292 -59.11 5.30 -13.56
CA GLY A 292 -59.69 6.11 -14.64
C GLY A 292 -60.96 5.52 -15.27
N THR A 293 -61.39 6.09 -16.40
CA THR A 293 -62.61 5.65 -17.14
C THR A 293 -62.33 4.80 -18.38
N GLN A 294 -61.06 4.67 -18.76
CA GLN A 294 -60.62 3.87 -19.92
C GLN A 294 -60.18 2.48 -19.45
N THR A 295 -60.28 1.47 -20.32
CA THR A 295 -59.73 0.13 -20.04
C THR A 295 -58.21 0.22 -19.86
N ASN A 296 -57.76 -0.15 -18.67
CA ASN A 296 -56.37 -0.24 -18.28
C ASN A 296 -55.80 -1.64 -18.57
N VAL A 297 -54.47 -1.74 -18.63
CA VAL A 297 -53.76 -3.02 -18.58
C VAL A 297 -53.88 -3.58 -17.17
N SER A 298 -54.55 -4.71 -17.02
CA SER A 298 -54.81 -5.35 -15.74
C SER A 298 -53.69 -6.30 -15.32
N ALA A 299 -52.94 -6.84 -16.28
CA ALA A 299 -51.66 -7.51 -16.03
C ALA A 299 -50.71 -7.35 -17.22
N SER A 300 -49.40 -7.27 -17.00
CA SER A 300 -48.39 -7.29 -18.06
C SER A 300 -47.14 -8.04 -17.64
N ILE A 301 -46.42 -8.56 -18.63
CA ILE A 301 -45.11 -9.19 -18.49
C ILE A 301 -44.19 -8.74 -19.62
N MET A 302 -42.98 -8.31 -19.26
CA MET A 302 -41.90 -7.94 -20.16
C MET A 302 -40.76 -8.93 -19.99
N ILE A 303 -40.19 -9.42 -21.09
CA ILE A 303 -39.11 -10.42 -21.09
C ILE A 303 -38.02 -9.90 -22.02
N LEU A 304 -36.76 -9.96 -21.60
CA LEU A 304 -35.59 -9.60 -22.39
C LEU A 304 -34.54 -10.69 -22.27
N ARG A 305 -34.03 -11.21 -23.38
CA ARG A 305 -32.79 -12.00 -23.36
C ARG A 305 -31.61 -11.07 -23.19
N ILE A 306 -30.88 -11.24 -22.10
CA ILE A 306 -29.75 -10.37 -21.73
C ILE A 306 -28.39 -11.01 -22.01
N GLY A 307 -28.36 -12.28 -22.43
CA GLY A 307 -27.13 -12.98 -22.80
C GLY A 307 -27.33 -14.47 -23.08
N PRO A 308 -26.24 -15.20 -23.36
CA PRO A 308 -26.24 -16.66 -23.37
C PRO A 308 -26.64 -17.23 -22.00
N PRO A 309 -27.07 -18.50 -21.91
CA PRO A 309 -27.37 -19.11 -20.62
C PRO A 309 -26.10 -19.18 -19.77
N VAL A 310 -26.20 -18.81 -18.50
CA VAL A 310 -25.10 -18.99 -17.55
C VAL A 310 -25.05 -20.48 -17.17
N SER A 311 -24.22 -21.26 -17.85
CA SER A 311 -23.95 -22.65 -17.46
C SER A 311 -22.69 -22.69 -16.60
N PRO A 312 -22.79 -23.01 -15.30
CA PRO A 312 -21.60 -23.24 -14.50
C PRO A 312 -20.73 -24.33 -15.11
N ASP A 313 -19.41 -24.17 -15.01
CA ASP A 313 -18.48 -25.25 -15.32
C ASP A 313 -18.95 -26.56 -14.64
N PRO A 314 -19.12 -27.67 -15.38
CA PRO A 314 -19.53 -28.96 -14.80
C PRO A 314 -18.64 -29.41 -13.64
N ALA A 315 -17.36 -29.01 -13.62
CA ALA A 315 -16.45 -29.29 -12.52
C ALA A 315 -16.91 -28.65 -11.19
N LEU A 316 -17.67 -27.55 -11.25
CA LEU A 316 -18.22 -26.84 -10.09
C LEU A 316 -19.54 -27.42 -9.58
N GLY A 317 -20.01 -28.55 -10.12
CA GLY A 317 -21.28 -29.16 -9.72
C GLY A 317 -21.39 -29.33 -8.19
N ALA A 318 -20.33 -29.83 -7.54
CA ALA A 318 -20.30 -30.00 -6.09
C ALA A 318 -20.31 -28.67 -5.31
N VAL A 319 -19.60 -27.65 -5.79
CA VAL A 319 -19.56 -26.31 -5.18
C VAL A 319 -20.95 -25.67 -5.25
N ASN A 320 -21.60 -25.79 -6.40
CA ASN A 320 -22.91 -25.19 -6.65
C ASN A 320 -24.07 -25.95 -6.00
N SER A 321 -23.88 -27.23 -5.68
CA SER A 321 -24.90 -28.05 -4.99
C SER A 321 -24.72 -28.14 -3.48
N ALA A 322 -23.60 -27.70 -2.90
CA ALA A 322 -23.33 -27.80 -1.47
C ALA A 322 -24.45 -27.17 -0.62
N GLN A 323 -24.88 -27.87 0.43
CA GLN A 323 -25.96 -27.46 1.34
C GLN A 323 -25.44 -27.01 2.71
N ASP A 324 -24.23 -27.42 3.08
CA ASP A 324 -23.59 -27.06 4.33
C ASP A 324 -22.08 -26.82 4.14
N ILE A 325 -21.41 -26.38 5.22
CA ILE A 325 -19.97 -26.10 5.19
C ILE A 325 -19.12 -27.37 5.02
N THR A 326 -19.63 -28.56 5.35
CA THR A 326 -18.90 -29.82 5.16
C THR A 326 -18.84 -30.17 3.69
N GLU A 327 -19.98 -30.07 3.00
CA GLU A 327 -20.06 -30.26 1.55
C GLU A 327 -19.30 -29.18 0.80
N MET A 328 -19.42 -27.91 1.21
CA MET A 328 -18.68 -26.80 0.59
C MET A 328 -17.17 -26.99 0.74
N ARG A 329 -16.69 -27.40 1.92
CA ARG A 329 -15.28 -27.73 2.15
C ARG A 329 -14.78 -28.80 1.22
N ALA A 330 -15.47 -29.94 1.17
CA ALA A 330 -15.11 -31.05 0.30
C ALA A 330 -15.11 -30.64 -1.19
N ALA A 331 -16.01 -29.74 -1.58
CA ALA A 331 -16.10 -29.25 -2.95
C ALA A 331 -14.92 -28.34 -3.33
N ILE A 332 -14.55 -27.36 -2.50
CA ILE A 332 -13.44 -26.44 -2.80
C ILE A 332 -12.06 -27.13 -2.67
N GLU A 333 -11.93 -28.14 -1.82
CA GLU A 333 -10.71 -28.94 -1.66
C GLU A 333 -10.48 -29.94 -2.80
N ASN A 334 -11.38 -30.00 -3.79
CA ASN A 334 -11.20 -30.85 -4.97
C ASN A 334 -9.98 -30.36 -5.79
N PRO A 335 -8.90 -31.14 -5.88
CA PRO A 335 -7.67 -30.70 -6.54
C PRO A 335 -7.85 -30.46 -8.05
N LEU A 336 -8.90 -31.01 -8.66
CA LEU A 336 -9.22 -30.77 -10.08
C LEU A 336 -9.69 -29.34 -10.36
N LEU A 337 -10.16 -28.61 -9.33
CA LEU A 337 -10.53 -27.20 -9.48
C LEU A 337 -9.32 -26.28 -9.53
N GLY A 338 -8.16 -26.69 -9.01
CA GLY A 338 -6.95 -25.85 -9.03
C GLY A 338 -7.08 -24.53 -8.25
N LEU A 339 -7.99 -24.45 -7.27
CA LEU A 339 -8.13 -23.30 -6.39
C LEU A 339 -6.86 -23.09 -5.56
N ASN A 340 -6.46 -21.84 -5.38
CA ASN A 340 -5.40 -21.46 -4.47
C ASN A 340 -5.95 -21.42 -3.04
N LEU A 341 -5.79 -22.52 -2.32
CA LEU A 341 -6.22 -22.67 -0.93
C LEU A 341 -5.13 -22.32 0.09
N THR A 342 -4.02 -21.72 -0.34
CA THR A 342 -2.84 -21.52 0.54
C THR A 342 -3.20 -20.75 1.80
N VAL A 343 -3.87 -19.61 1.66
CA VAL A 343 -4.28 -18.79 2.81
C VAL A 343 -5.35 -19.51 3.61
N PHE A 344 -6.40 -20.02 2.96
CA PHE A 344 -7.46 -20.79 3.61
C PHE A 344 -6.93 -21.93 4.49
N ASN A 345 -5.98 -22.71 3.99
CA ASN A 345 -5.40 -23.85 4.70
C ASN A 345 -4.51 -23.44 5.88
N SER A 346 -3.99 -22.22 5.89
CA SER A 346 -3.23 -21.67 7.03
C SER A 346 -4.12 -21.16 8.17
N LEU A 347 -5.41 -20.89 7.91
CA LEU A 347 -6.34 -20.40 8.91
C LEU A 347 -6.69 -21.48 9.96
N PRO A 348 -6.92 -21.10 11.23
CA PRO A 348 -7.58 -21.94 12.21
C PRO A 348 -8.93 -22.48 11.71
N THR A 349 -9.30 -23.69 12.12
CA THR A 349 -10.54 -24.35 11.67
C THR A 349 -11.80 -23.51 11.92
N SER A 350 -11.85 -22.69 12.97
CA SER A 350 -12.96 -21.76 13.23
C SER A 350 -13.11 -20.72 12.11
N GLN A 351 -12.02 -20.06 11.73
CA GLN A 351 -11.99 -19.06 10.65
C GLN A 351 -12.24 -19.69 9.27
N GLN A 352 -11.74 -20.91 9.04
CA GLN A 352 -12.11 -21.66 7.84
C GLN A 352 -13.63 -21.90 7.75
N ASN A 353 -14.27 -22.25 8.87
CA ASN A 353 -15.72 -22.46 8.90
C ASN A 353 -16.49 -21.15 8.66
N GLU A 354 -15.98 -20.01 9.13
CA GLU A 354 -16.54 -18.69 8.83
C GLU A 354 -16.45 -18.38 7.34
N VAL A 355 -15.28 -18.58 6.71
CA VAL A 355 -15.10 -18.41 5.25
C VAL A 355 -16.07 -19.29 4.45
N LEU A 356 -16.20 -20.57 4.82
CA LEU A 356 -17.13 -21.49 4.16
C LEU A 356 -18.59 -21.08 4.35
N THR A 357 -18.94 -20.52 5.52
CA THR A 357 -20.28 -19.99 5.78
C THR A 357 -20.58 -18.81 4.87
N VAL A 358 -19.62 -17.89 4.70
CA VAL A 358 -19.73 -16.74 3.80
C VAL A 358 -19.86 -17.20 2.34
N LEU A 359 -19.03 -18.15 1.89
CA LEU A 359 -19.11 -18.74 0.55
C LEU A 359 -20.47 -19.37 0.28
N LEU A 360 -21.01 -20.13 1.23
CA LEU A 360 -22.31 -20.78 1.09
C LEU A 360 -23.45 -19.76 1.04
N ALA A 361 -23.42 -18.75 1.90
CA ALA A 361 -24.46 -17.72 1.99
C ALA A 361 -24.46 -16.77 0.78
N ASN A 362 -23.28 -16.44 0.24
CA ASN A 362 -23.12 -15.50 -0.88
C ASN A 362 -23.07 -16.19 -2.25
N ARG A 363 -23.26 -17.50 -2.32
CA ARG A 363 -23.31 -18.24 -3.59
C ARG A 363 -24.42 -17.67 -4.48
N PRO A 364 -24.14 -17.29 -5.74
CA PRO A 364 -25.17 -16.80 -6.66
C PRO A 364 -26.27 -17.85 -6.88
N ALA A 365 -27.50 -17.40 -7.12
CA ALA A 365 -28.65 -18.30 -7.35
C ALA A 365 -28.47 -19.20 -8.58
N LEU A 366 -27.79 -18.71 -9.63
CA LEU A 366 -27.42 -19.50 -10.82
C LEU A 366 -26.08 -20.25 -10.64
N GLY A 367 -25.49 -20.22 -9.44
CA GLY A 367 -24.18 -20.78 -9.13
C GLY A 367 -23.01 -19.90 -9.57
N TYR A 368 -21.81 -20.30 -9.15
CA TYR A 368 -20.56 -19.74 -9.64
C TYR A 368 -20.32 -20.20 -11.08
N PRO A 369 -20.15 -19.27 -12.05
CA PRO A 369 -20.01 -19.64 -13.46
C PRO A 369 -18.65 -20.29 -13.78
N THR A 370 -17.59 -19.90 -13.08
CA THR A 370 -16.20 -20.33 -13.38
C THR A 370 -15.41 -20.59 -12.10
N VAL A 371 -14.34 -21.39 -12.19
CA VAL A 371 -13.41 -21.61 -11.07
C VAL A 371 -12.86 -20.28 -10.55
N ALA A 372 -12.54 -19.34 -11.45
CA ALA A 372 -12.09 -18.00 -11.07
C ALA A 372 -13.11 -17.26 -10.18
N SER A 373 -14.41 -17.34 -10.49
CA SER A 373 -15.44 -16.73 -9.65
C SER A 373 -15.56 -17.36 -8.25
N VAL A 374 -15.20 -18.65 -8.11
CA VAL A 374 -15.09 -19.29 -6.79
C VAL A 374 -13.84 -18.80 -6.06
N GLN A 375 -12.71 -18.64 -6.76
CA GLN A 375 -11.49 -18.09 -6.17
C GLN A 375 -11.72 -16.67 -5.68
N ASP A 376 -12.34 -15.80 -6.48
CA ASP A 376 -12.66 -14.43 -6.09
C ASP A 376 -13.58 -14.39 -4.86
N ALA A 377 -14.58 -15.27 -4.81
CA ALA A 377 -15.47 -15.37 -3.66
C ALA A 377 -14.74 -15.89 -2.40
N LEU A 378 -13.79 -16.82 -2.57
CA LEU A 378 -12.97 -17.36 -1.48
C LEU A 378 -12.05 -16.26 -0.93
N ASP A 379 -11.35 -15.55 -1.79
CA ASP A 379 -10.43 -14.47 -1.41
C ASP A 379 -11.18 -13.33 -0.73
N ASN A 380 -12.35 -12.96 -1.25
CA ASN A 380 -13.22 -11.98 -0.60
C ASN A 380 -13.69 -12.44 0.78
N ALA A 381 -14.12 -13.70 0.93
CA ALA A 381 -14.55 -14.24 2.21
C ALA A 381 -13.40 -14.27 3.24
N ILE A 382 -12.18 -14.57 2.80
CA ILE A 382 -10.98 -14.49 3.64
C ILE A 382 -10.71 -13.05 4.08
N ASN A 383 -10.78 -12.08 3.17
CA ASN A 383 -10.52 -10.67 3.48
C ASN A 383 -11.55 -10.04 4.43
N GLN A 384 -12.73 -10.65 4.57
CA GLN A 384 -13.78 -10.24 5.51
C GLN A 384 -13.52 -10.77 6.94
N LEU A 385 -12.62 -11.74 7.11
CA LEU A 385 -12.27 -12.24 8.44
C LEU A 385 -11.54 -11.17 9.23
N VAL A 386 -11.92 -11.04 10.51
CA VAL A 386 -11.15 -10.27 11.47
C VAL A 386 -10.09 -11.20 12.07
N ASP A 387 -8.83 -10.92 11.79
CA ASP A 387 -7.70 -11.51 12.50
C ASP A 387 -7.34 -10.61 13.68
N PRO A 388 -7.58 -11.02 14.93
CA PRO A 388 -7.29 -10.17 16.08
C PRO A 388 -5.80 -9.84 16.23
N ASN A 389 -4.89 -10.62 15.62
CA ASN A 389 -3.46 -10.33 15.65
C ASN A 389 -3.01 -9.37 14.53
N ASN A 390 -3.85 -9.14 13.51
CA ASN A 390 -3.57 -8.28 12.36
C ASN A 390 -4.80 -7.41 12.06
N ILE A 391 -4.84 -6.22 12.65
CA ILE A 391 -5.96 -5.28 12.50
C ILE A 391 -5.60 -4.18 11.51
N TYR A 392 -6.50 -3.91 10.56
CA TYR A 392 -6.29 -2.92 9.51
C TYR A 392 -7.02 -1.62 9.80
N VAL A 393 -6.37 -0.50 9.50
CA VAL A 393 -6.95 0.84 9.58
C VAL A 393 -6.77 1.58 8.26
N GLU A 394 -7.79 2.32 7.84
CA GLU A 394 -7.79 3.12 6.61
C GLU A 394 -8.38 4.51 6.90
N ALA A 395 -7.65 5.55 6.52
CA ALA A 395 -8.06 6.92 6.75
C ALA A 395 -9.41 7.22 6.05
N GLY A 396 -10.42 7.59 6.85
CA GLY A 396 -11.74 7.95 6.35
C GLY A 396 -12.72 6.78 6.20
N ALA A 397 -12.31 5.55 6.52
CA ALA A 397 -13.24 4.42 6.62
C ALA A 397 -14.31 4.68 7.70
N ILE A 398 -15.51 4.17 7.45
CA ILE A 398 -16.66 4.26 8.35
C ILE A 398 -17.17 2.85 8.63
N ASP A 399 -17.67 2.62 9.84
CA ASP A 399 -18.26 1.34 10.28
C ASP A 399 -17.33 0.12 10.08
N GLY A 400 -16.01 0.33 10.13
CA GLY A 400 -15.00 -0.71 10.03
C GLY A 400 -15.04 -1.71 11.19
N ASN A 401 -14.61 -2.95 10.92
CA ASN A 401 -14.45 -4.00 11.92
C ASN A 401 -12.98 -4.44 12.12
N GLY A 402 -12.04 -3.85 11.37
CA GLY A 402 -10.62 -4.12 11.47
C GLY A 402 -10.13 -5.24 10.55
N SER A 403 -11.00 -5.86 9.75
CA SER A 403 -10.61 -6.77 8.67
C SER A 403 -9.98 -6.03 7.50
N ILE A 404 -9.36 -6.75 6.57
CA ILE A 404 -8.80 -6.18 5.33
C ILE A 404 -9.90 -5.52 4.49
N ALA A 405 -11.08 -6.15 4.41
CA ALA A 405 -12.18 -5.67 3.59
C ALA A 405 -12.99 -4.52 4.24
N MET A 406 -12.95 -4.40 5.57
CA MET A 406 -13.62 -3.35 6.33
C MET A 406 -12.69 -2.81 7.44
N PRO A 407 -11.62 -2.08 7.08
CA PRO A 407 -10.66 -1.55 8.04
C PRO A 407 -11.30 -0.49 8.94
N PHE A 408 -10.78 -0.31 10.16
CA PHE A 408 -11.22 0.77 11.05
C PHE A 408 -10.82 2.15 10.51
N GLY A 409 -11.58 3.19 10.88
CA GLY A 409 -11.32 4.55 10.42
C GLY A 409 -10.18 5.25 11.14
N THR A 410 -9.80 4.78 12.32
CA THR A 410 -8.79 5.40 13.19
C THR A 410 -7.75 4.40 13.71
N ILE A 411 -6.54 4.89 13.98
CA ILE A 411 -5.46 4.08 14.57
C ILE A 411 -5.85 3.65 15.98
N GLU A 412 -6.55 4.49 16.72
CA GLU A 412 -7.02 4.21 18.08
C GLU A 412 -8.01 3.05 18.13
N GLU A 413 -8.94 2.95 17.19
CA GLU A 413 -9.82 1.77 17.05
C GLU A 413 -9.00 0.51 16.78
N GLY A 414 -8.02 0.59 15.87
CA GLY A 414 -7.11 -0.51 15.59
C GLY A 414 -6.32 -0.97 16.81
N MET A 415 -5.73 -0.04 17.57
CA MET A 415 -5.02 -0.33 18.81
C MET A 415 -5.94 -0.92 19.89
N VAL A 416 -7.21 -0.51 19.96
CA VAL A 416 -8.16 -1.10 20.90
C VAL A 416 -8.46 -2.54 20.53
N ALA A 417 -8.70 -2.82 19.25
CA ALA A 417 -9.13 -4.12 18.75
C ALA A 417 -8.01 -5.18 18.69
N VAL A 418 -6.76 -4.78 18.43
CA VAL A 418 -5.65 -5.73 18.24
C VAL A 418 -5.34 -6.52 19.52
N GLU A 419 -5.00 -7.80 19.39
CA GLU A 419 -4.48 -8.60 20.51
C GLU A 419 -3.12 -8.08 20.99
N GLU A 420 -2.79 -8.37 22.25
CA GLU A 420 -1.52 -7.95 22.83
C GLU A 420 -0.33 -8.58 22.08
N GLY A 421 0.57 -7.73 21.58
CA GLY A 421 1.69 -8.14 20.73
C GLY A 421 1.37 -8.24 19.24
N GLY A 422 0.11 -8.03 18.83
CA GLY A 422 -0.31 -8.02 17.43
C GLY A 422 0.09 -6.75 16.67
N THR A 423 -0.31 -6.67 15.41
CA THR A 423 0.02 -5.59 14.48
C THR A 423 -1.23 -4.80 14.12
N VAL A 424 -1.13 -3.48 14.18
CA VAL A 424 -2.06 -2.55 13.53
C VAL A 424 -1.44 -2.11 12.21
N HIS A 425 -2.03 -2.56 11.12
CA HIS A 425 -1.66 -2.24 9.74
C HIS A 425 -2.30 -0.90 9.36
N VAL A 426 -1.48 0.12 9.21
CA VAL A 426 -1.88 1.47 8.82
C VAL A 426 -1.79 1.58 7.30
N LEU A 427 -2.95 1.56 6.63
CA LEU A 427 -3.02 1.68 5.17
C LEU A 427 -2.69 3.11 4.74
N GLY A 428 -2.32 3.28 3.47
CA GLY A 428 -1.94 4.57 2.91
C GLY A 428 -3.00 5.65 3.09
N GLY A 429 -2.56 6.83 3.51
CA GLY A 429 -3.45 7.97 3.75
C GLY A 429 -2.91 8.95 4.78
N THR A 430 -3.72 9.97 5.09
CA THR A 430 -3.43 10.98 6.11
C THR A 430 -4.40 10.80 7.29
N TYR A 431 -3.86 10.46 8.45
CA TYR A 431 -4.57 10.28 9.71
C TYR A 431 -4.41 11.53 10.56
N ASN A 432 -5.49 12.32 10.67
CA ASN A 432 -5.50 13.51 11.50
C ASN A 432 -5.83 13.15 12.95
N VAL A 433 -4.87 13.33 13.85
CA VAL A 433 -4.99 13.02 15.28
C VAL A 433 -5.28 14.30 16.06
N ALA A 434 -6.48 14.40 16.62
CA ALA A 434 -6.95 15.59 17.33
C ALA A 434 -6.18 15.88 18.63
N THR A 435 -5.61 14.87 19.28
CA THR A 435 -4.84 15.03 20.53
C THR A 435 -3.54 14.24 20.50
N GLN A 436 -3.46 13.06 21.09
CA GLN A 436 -2.26 12.23 21.11
C GLN A 436 -2.65 10.76 20.92
N ILE A 437 -1.75 9.97 20.35
CA ILE A 437 -1.87 8.50 20.34
C ILE A 437 -1.18 7.97 21.59
N ILE A 438 -1.85 7.14 22.37
CA ILE A 438 -1.32 6.53 23.59
C ILE A 438 -1.29 5.01 23.43
N ILE A 439 -0.09 4.43 23.41
CA ILE A 439 0.12 2.98 23.34
C ILE A 439 0.27 2.43 24.75
N THR A 440 -0.72 1.68 25.22
CA THR A 440 -0.79 1.16 26.60
C THR A 440 -0.60 -0.35 26.70
N LYS A 441 -0.40 -1.04 25.57
CA LYS A 441 -0.10 -2.47 25.50
C LYS A 441 0.96 -2.76 24.41
N PRO A 442 1.71 -3.87 24.52
CA PRO A 442 2.58 -4.35 23.46
C PRO A 442 1.85 -4.43 22.12
N LEU A 443 2.44 -3.88 21.05
CA LEU A 443 1.94 -3.95 19.67
C LEU A 443 2.97 -3.45 18.67
N THR A 444 2.69 -3.70 17.39
CA THR A 444 3.36 -3.04 16.26
C THR A 444 2.39 -2.08 15.56
N LEU A 445 2.80 -0.83 15.32
CA LEU A 445 2.16 0.03 14.31
C LEU A 445 3.00 -0.04 13.04
N LEU A 446 2.42 -0.56 11.95
CA LEU A 446 3.12 -0.80 10.69
C LEU A 446 2.45 -0.04 9.55
N GLY A 447 3.19 0.80 8.83
CA GLY A 447 2.72 1.40 7.59
C GLY A 447 2.82 0.45 6.39
N GLU A 448 1.74 0.37 5.61
CA GLU A 448 1.58 -0.58 4.49
C GLU A 448 1.75 0.03 3.10
N SER A 449 2.21 1.29 2.99
CA SER A 449 2.31 1.99 1.71
C SER A 449 3.61 2.76 1.50
N ASP A 450 3.90 3.01 0.23
CA ASP A 450 4.87 4.01 -0.23
C ASP A 450 4.14 5.00 -1.16
N PRO A 451 4.05 6.31 -0.84
CA PRO A 451 4.62 6.97 0.34
C PRO A 451 4.08 6.46 1.67
N LEU A 452 4.87 6.61 2.74
CA LEU A 452 4.51 6.18 4.09
C LEU A 452 3.18 6.83 4.55
N PRO A 453 2.30 6.11 5.27
CA PRO A 453 1.12 6.70 5.88
C PRO A 453 1.49 7.86 6.81
N GLN A 454 0.75 8.96 6.69
CA GLN A 454 1.02 10.19 7.43
C GLN A 454 0.14 10.28 8.67
N ILE A 455 0.77 10.42 9.84
CA ILE A 455 0.09 10.66 11.11
C ILE A 455 0.32 12.12 11.50
N VAL A 456 -0.71 12.93 11.35
CA VAL A 456 -0.65 14.39 11.53
C VAL A 456 -1.29 14.75 12.86
N PHE A 457 -0.47 15.19 13.80
CA PHE A 457 -0.92 15.62 15.12
C PHE A 457 -1.38 17.08 15.08
N ASP A 458 -2.55 17.38 15.67
CA ASP A 458 -3.13 18.73 15.68
C ASP A 458 -2.12 19.77 16.21
N PRO A 459 -1.81 20.84 15.44
CA PRO A 459 -0.84 21.86 15.82
C PRO A 459 -1.29 22.77 16.98
N LEU A 460 -2.58 22.78 17.32
CA LEU A 460 -3.15 23.59 18.41
C LEU A 460 -3.01 22.94 19.79
N ILE A 461 -2.52 21.70 19.84
CA ILE A 461 -2.31 20.93 21.08
C ILE A 461 -0.84 20.99 21.48
N ASN A 462 -0.56 21.11 22.79
CA ASN A 462 0.80 21.20 23.33
C ASN A 462 1.25 19.92 24.06
N LEU A 463 0.70 18.78 23.65
CA LEU A 463 1.06 17.45 24.16
C LEU A 463 2.11 16.78 23.27
N ASP A 464 2.58 15.61 23.70
CA ASP A 464 3.34 14.70 22.85
C ASP A 464 2.47 14.22 21.68
N GLY A 465 3.07 13.89 20.54
CA GLY A 465 2.34 13.24 19.43
C GLY A 465 1.96 11.81 19.81
N LEU A 466 2.98 10.96 19.92
CA LEU A 466 2.88 9.56 20.34
C LEU A 466 3.41 9.37 21.76
N GLN A 467 2.64 8.75 22.65
CA GLN A 467 3.07 8.31 23.98
C GLN A 467 3.15 6.79 24.07
N ILE A 468 4.34 6.27 24.34
CA ILE A 468 4.61 4.85 24.51
C ILE A 468 4.62 4.53 26.01
N MET A 469 3.66 3.73 26.44
CA MET A 469 3.41 3.32 27.82
C MET A 469 3.30 1.78 27.95
N ALA A 470 4.08 1.05 27.16
CA ALA A 470 4.12 -0.41 27.18
C ALA A 470 5.51 -0.95 26.79
N ASP A 471 5.80 -2.17 27.22
CA ASP A 471 6.97 -2.93 26.77
C ASP A 471 6.71 -3.48 25.36
N ASN A 472 7.76 -3.82 24.60
CA ASN A 472 7.66 -4.46 23.27
C ASN A 472 6.78 -3.70 22.28
N VAL A 473 7.08 -2.42 22.07
CA VAL A 473 6.37 -1.58 21.10
C VAL A 473 7.26 -1.33 19.89
N THR A 474 6.72 -1.57 18.70
CA THR A 474 7.39 -1.28 17.43
C THR A 474 6.59 -0.26 16.63
N ILE A 475 7.28 0.77 16.13
CA ILE A 475 6.75 1.75 15.19
C ILE A 475 7.56 1.62 13.90
N ASP A 476 6.90 1.29 12.79
CA ASP A 476 7.57 0.90 11.56
C ASP A 476 6.88 1.51 10.33
N LYS A 477 7.67 2.04 9.39
CA LYS A 477 7.19 2.60 8.11
C LYS A 477 6.09 3.67 8.25
N LEU A 478 6.22 4.59 9.21
CA LEU A 478 5.26 5.70 9.39
C LEU A 478 5.91 7.06 9.20
N HIS A 479 5.13 8.04 8.72
CA HIS A 479 5.51 9.46 8.72
C HIS A 479 4.76 10.19 9.84
N LEU A 480 5.45 10.44 10.95
CA LEU A 480 4.93 11.15 12.12
C LEU A 480 5.16 12.66 11.96
N ILE A 481 4.10 13.47 12.01
CA ILE A 481 4.16 14.92 11.78
C ILE A 481 3.55 15.67 12.97
N SER A 482 4.36 16.43 13.70
CA SER A 482 3.91 17.26 14.84
C SER A 482 4.44 18.69 14.77
N ASN A 483 3.62 19.58 14.17
CA ASN A 483 3.91 21.02 14.04
C ASN A 483 3.32 21.83 15.21
N ARG A 484 3.69 21.44 16.43
CA ARG A 484 3.18 22.00 17.69
C ARG A 484 4.08 23.09 18.25
N THR A 485 3.54 23.89 19.17
CA THR A 485 4.37 24.82 19.95
C THR A 485 5.28 24.02 20.88
N LEU A 486 6.59 24.32 20.82
CA LEU A 486 7.58 23.70 21.71
C LEU A 486 7.32 24.08 23.17
N THR A 487 7.27 23.08 24.04
CA THR A 487 7.24 23.22 25.50
C THR A 487 8.52 22.67 26.12
N ALA A 488 8.59 22.67 27.45
CA ALA A 488 9.75 22.17 28.18
C ALA A 488 10.08 20.70 27.82
N ASP A 489 9.06 19.87 27.56
CA ASP A 489 9.22 18.41 27.47
C ASP A 489 8.54 17.75 26.27
N ASN A 490 7.69 18.44 25.51
CA ASN A 490 6.93 17.76 24.44
C ASN A 490 7.82 17.31 23.27
N ALA A 491 7.39 16.21 22.65
CA ALA A 491 8.05 15.61 21.50
C ALA A 491 7.08 15.01 20.48
N VAL A 492 7.58 14.69 19.28
CA VAL A 492 6.80 13.93 18.28
C VAL A 492 6.48 12.54 18.83
N PHE A 493 7.45 11.88 19.46
CA PHE A 493 7.22 10.66 20.23
C PHE A 493 7.89 10.71 21.61
N ARG A 494 7.29 10.02 22.58
CA ARG A 494 7.79 9.91 23.95
C ARG A 494 7.65 8.50 24.48
N VAL A 495 8.77 7.91 24.92
CA VAL A 495 8.72 6.72 25.80
C VAL A 495 8.66 7.23 27.23
N VAL A 496 7.56 7.01 27.94
CA VAL A 496 7.35 7.62 29.25
C VAL A 496 8.08 6.85 30.35
N LEU A 497 8.39 7.53 31.46
CA LEU A 497 8.89 6.85 32.66
C LEU A 497 7.79 5.95 33.26
N LYS A 498 8.04 4.65 33.41
CA LYS A 498 7.07 3.66 33.92
C LYS A 498 6.78 3.86 35.41
N ALA A 499 7.82 4.00 36.23
CA ALA A 499 7.71 4.39 37.63
C ALA A 499 8.95 5.20 38.07
N SER A 500 8.78 6.10 39.05
CA SER A 500 9.87 6.96 39.54
C SER A 500 10.42 6.55 40.91
N ASN A 501 9.76 5.62 41.62
CA ASN A 501 10.21 5.13 42.92
C ASN A 501 9.70 3.68 43.20
N PRO A 502 10.52 2.64 42.94
CA PRO A 502 11.82 2.69 42.28
C PRO A 502 11.70 3.14 40.81
N ILE A 503 12.83 3.53 40.20
CA ILE A 503 12.85 3.84 38.77
C ILE A 503 12.63 2.55 37.98
N GLU A 504 11.52 2.51 37.23
CA GLU A 504 11.19 1.46 36.27
C GLU A 504 11.06 2.08 34.88
N LEU A 505 11.49 1.35 33.85
CA LEU A 505 11.48 1.77 32.45
C LEU A 505 10.64 0.78 31.65
N TYR A 506 10.08 1.24 30.53
CA TYR A 506 9.54 0.32 29.53
C TYR A 506 10.69 -0.31 28.74
N ASP A 507 10.54 -1.59 28.41
CA ASP A 507 11.56 -2.42 27.78
C ASP A 507 11.26 -2.66 26.29
N ASN A 508 12.30 -2.77 25.47
CA ASN A 508 12.23 -3.16 24.06
C ASN A 508 11.35 -2.24 23.18
N PHE A 509 11.69 -0.94 23.14
CA PHE A 509 11.08 0.01 22.20
C PHE A 509 11.84 0.04 20.88
N ASN A 510 11.13 -0.09 19.76
CA ASN A 510 11.70 -0.06 18.41
C ASN A 510 11.01 1.02 17.54
N LEU A 511 11.81 1.87 16.90
CA LEU A 511 11.37 2.80 15.86
C LEU A 511 12.24 2.56 14.63
N ARG A 512 11.63 2.15 13.51
CA ARG A 512 12.38 1.81 12.30
C ARG A 512 11.74 2.28 11.01
N SER A 513 12.57 2.50 9.98
CA SER A 513 12.17 2.80 8.60
C SER A 513 11.12 3.92 8.48
N SER A 514 11.17 4.91 9.39
CA SER A 514 10.12 5.91 9.56
C SER A 514 10.63 7.32 9.26
N ILE A 515 9.71 8.28 9.14
CA ILE A 515 10.01 9.71 9.09
C ILE A 515 9.40 10.36 10.33
N VAL A 516 10.22 11.09 11.09
CA VAL A 516 9.78 11.86 12.26
C VAL A 516 10.03 13.33 12.00
N GLU A 517 8.96 14.08 11.83
CA GLU A 517 8.98 15.48 11.44
C GLU A 517 8.23 16.35 12.45
N GLY A 518 8.81 17.49 12.83
CA GLY A 518 8.06 18.45 13.64
C GLY A 518 8.84 19.64 14.17
N THR A 519 8.08 20.56 14.77
CA THR A 519 8.57 21.79 15.42
C THR A 519 8.78 21.63 16.94
N VAL A 520 8.68 20.39 17.43
CA VAL A 520 9.00 19.97 18.80
C VAL A 520 10.18 19.00 18.77
N ARG A 521 10.68 18.56 19.94
CA ARG A 521 11.74 17.53 19.96
C ARG A 521 11.29 16.32 19.17
N SER A 522 12.19 15.65 18.46
CA SER A 522 11.85 14.42 17.77
C SER A 522 11.45 13.34 18.78
N GLY A 523 12.27 13.13 19.82
CA GLY A 523 12.03 12.11 20.84
C GLY A 523 12.38 12.58 22.27
N TYR A 524 11.60 12.13 23.26
CA TYR A 524 11.85 12.32 24.70
C TYR A 524 11.71 10.98 25.44
N ILE A 525 12.80 10.43 25.99
CA ILE A 525 12.88 8.96 26.18
C ILE A 525 13.34 8.54 27.58
N TRP A 526 12.58 7.61 28.18
CA TRP A 526 12.95 6.76 29.32
C TRP A 526 12.77 5.29 28.95
N ALA A 527 13.85 4.59 28.62
CA ALA A 527 13.74 3.22 28.09
C ALA A 527 14.82 2.29 28.63
N GLN A 528 14.46 1.02 28.80
CA GLN A 528 15.38 -0.09 28.84
C GLN A 528 15.33 -0.76 27.47
N ASN A 529 16.48 -1.17 26.91
CA ASN A 529 16.61 -1.78 25.59
C ASN A 529 15.80 -1.07 24.47
N MET A 530 16.47 -0.29 23.64
CA MET A 530 15.79 0.41 22.54
C MET A 530 16.60 0.38 21.27
N THR A 531 15.89 0.32 20.14
CA THR A 531 16.47 0.47 18.81
C THR A 531 15.74 1.56 18.04
N ILE A 532 16.50 2.51 17.54
CA ILE A 532 16.05 3.50 16.56
C ILE A 532 16.91 3.30 15.32
N GLU A 533 16.33 2.80 14.24
CA GLU A 533 17.08 2.48 13.03
C GLU A 533 16.42 2.96 11.74
N ASP A 534 17.23 3.20 10.70
CA ASP A 534 16.79 3.56 9.35
C ASP A 534 15.72 4.67 9.31
N THR A 535 15.75 5.60 10.29
CA THR A 535 14.72 6.62 10.49
C THR A 535 15.25 7.99 10.09
N THR A 536 14.43 8.76 9.37
CA THR A 536 14.74 10.17 9.04
C THR A 536 14.09 11.12 10.04
N PHE A 537 14.90 11.88 10.76
CA PHE A 537 14.47 12.95 11.66
C PHE A 537 14.55 14.31 10.96
N MET A 538 13.41 14.88 10.63
CA MET A 538 13.28 16.26 10.13
C MET A 538 13.00 17.20 11.29
N HIS A 539 14.08 17.73 11.88
CA HIS A 539 14.02 18.53 13.10
C HIS A 539 13.84 20.02 12.79
N ASN A 540 12.63 20.52 13.05
CA ASN A 540 12.27 21.91 12.84
C ASN A 540 12.07 22.69 14.16
N ALA A 541 12.47 22.12 15.30
CA ALA A 541 12.23 22.75 16.60
C ALA A 541 13.24 23.84 16.94
N PHE A 542 12.75 24.90 17.58
CA PHE A 542 13.56 26.07 17.91
C PHE A 542 14.46 25.83 19.13
N ASN A 543 15.78 25.97 18.96
CA ASN A 543 16.77 25.96 20.05
C ASN A 543 16.64 24.75 20.99
N THR A 544 16.48 23.55 20.42
CA THR A 544 16.43 22.31 21.18
C THR A 544 17.04 21.16 20.38
N GLN A 545 17.12 19.99 21.02
CA GLN A 545 17.66 18.76 20.50
C GLN A 545 16.60 17.92 19.77
N ALA A 546 17.04 17.00 18.93
CA ALA A 546 16.17 16.01 18.30
C ALA A 546 15.81 14.90 19.28
N LEU A 547 16.77 14.03 19.63
CA LEU A 547 16.57 12.98 20.61
C LEU A 547 17.11 13.42 21.98
N ARG A 548 16.24 13.43 22.98
CA ARG A 548 16.63 13.60 24.39
C ARG A 548 16.39 12.31 25.16
N LEU A 549 17.47 11.66 25.53
CA LEU A 549 17.49 10.47 26.37
C LEU A 549 17.60 10.91 27.83
N GLN A 550 16.50 10.77 28.58
CA GLN A 550 16.44 11.09 30.00
C GLN A 550 16.99 9.93 30.84
N ILE A 551 16.60 8.70 30.52
CA ILE A 551 17.19 7.48 31.08
C ILE A 551 17.26 6.44 29.97
N VAL A 552 18.44 5.88 29.77
CA VAL A 552 18.62 4.67 28.96
C VAL A 552 19.39 3.61 29.72
N ARG A 553 18.93 2.36 29.64
CA ARG A 553 19.57 1.20 30.28
C ARG A 553 19.57 -0.01 29.35
N GLY A 554 20.49 -0.94 29.59
CA GLY A 554 20.62 -2.13 28.73
C GLY A 554 21.29 -1.76 27.42
N THR A 555 20.72 -2.13 26.29
CA THR A 555 21.26 -1.80 24.97
C THR A 555 20.48 -0.68 24.30
N THR A 556 21.14 0.42 23.95
CA THR A 556 20.56 1.54 23.19
C THR A 556 21.22 1.62 21.83
N ASN A 557 20.46 1.32 20.80
CA ASN A 557 20.91 1.34 19.41
C ASN A 557 20.29 2.54 18.68
N ILE A 558 21.14 3.39 18.10
CA ILE A 558 20.76 4.49 17.21
C ILE A 558 21.56 4.27 15.91
N LEU A 559 20.94 3.57 14.96
CA LEU A 559 21.61 2.96 13.81
C LEU A 559 21.13 3.54 12.48
N ASN A 560 22.02 3.90 11.57
CA ASN A 560 21.67 4.24 10.18
C ASN A 560 20.59 5.33 10.02
N ASN A 561 20.44 6.22 11.01
CA ASN A 561 19.43 7.27 10.97
C ASN A 561 19.93 8.49 10.21
N ARG A 562 19.01 9.30 9.70
CA ARG A 562 19.30 10.61 9.11
C ARG A 562 18.75 11.73 9.99
N PHE A 563 19.63 12.53 10.58
CA PHE A 563 19.26 13.72 11.35
C PHE A 563 19.41 14.98 10.49
N GLN A 564 18.29 15.55 10.06
CA GLN A 564 18.26 16.82 9.34
C GLN A 564 17.83 17.94 10.28
N GLY A 565 18.77 18.82 10.62
CA GLY A 565 18.52 20.00 11.45
C GLY A 565 18.20 21.26 10.63
N ASN A 566 17.83 22.32 11.34
CA ASN A 566 17.58 23.66 10.83
C ASN A 566 18.56 24.70 11.43
N SER A 567 18.34 25.98 11.12
CA SER A 567 19.19 27.10 11.60
C SER A 567 19.17 27.35 13.11
N THR A 568 18.44 26.55 13.89
CA THR A 568 18.29 26.68 15.35
C THR A 568 18.45 25.35 16.08
N SER A 569 18.59 24.24 15.37
CA SER A 569 18.80 22.93 15.96
C SER A 569 20.10 22.91 16.78
N ILE A 570 20.03 22.27 17.95
CA ILE A 570 21.14 22.18 18.92
C ILE A 570 21.79 20.80 18.84
N GLY A 571 21.26 19.79 19.53
CA GLY A 571 21.85 18.44 19.55
C GLY A 571 21.05 17.41 18.78
N ALA A 572 21.69 16.56 17.99
CA ALA A 572 21.01 15.43 17.36
C ALA A 572 20.64 14.37 18.41
N ILE A 573 21.63 13.93 19.21
CA ILE A 573 21.49 12.89 20.23
C ILE A 573 22.04 13.43 21.54
N VAL A 574 21.19 13.53 22.56
CA VAL A 574 21.56 14.08 23.87
C VAL A 574 21.18 13.10 24.98
N VAL A 575 22.17 12.64 25.74
CA VAL A 575 22.01 11.85 26.96
C VAL A 575 22.15 12.78 28.16
N GLU A 576 21.04 13.38 28.58
CA GLU A 576 21.05 14.46 29.57
C GLU A 576 19.82 14.36 30.49
N PRO A 577 19.96 13.68 31.65
CA PRO A 577 18.89 13.57 32.63
C PRO A 577 18.61 14.91 33.32
N ASN A 578 17.33 15.20 33.58
CA ASN A 578 16.92 16.36 34.38
C ASN A 578 17.18 16.18 35.90
N LEU A 579 17.34 14.95 36.38
CA LEU A 579 17.53 14.64 37.81
C LEU A 579 18.77 13.77 38.04
N VAL A 580 19.41 13.94 39.20
CA VAL A 580 20.60 13.14 39.56
C VAL A 580 20.27 11.66 39.74
N SER A 581 19.04 11.34 40.17
CA SER A 581 18.57 9.95 40.30
C SER A 581 18.32 9.27 38.96
N TYR A 582 18.24 10.01 37.86
CA TYR A 582 18.01 9.47 36.51
C TYR A 582 19.33 9.00 35.93
N THR A 583 19.61 7.71 36.11
CA THR A 583 20.91 7.12 35.85
C THR A 583 20.90 6.16 34.65
N THR A 584 21.95 6.30 33.84
CA THR A 584 22.24 5.52 32.63
C THR A 584 23.17 4.35 32.93
N SER A 585 23.08 3.27 32.16
CA SER A 585 23.99 2.11 32.21
C SER A 585 23.88 1.23 30.96
N GLY A 586 24.88 0.40 30.68
CA GLY A 586 24.87 -0.54 29.55
C GLY A 586 25.47 0.06 28.26
N ASP A 587 25.12 -0.53 27.12
CA ASP A 587 25.74 -0.22 25.84
C ASP A 587 24.94 0.83 25.08
N ILE A 588 25.61 1.89 24.62
CA ILE A 588 25.04 2.96 23.80
C ILE A 588 25.80 2.99 22.48
N ASN A 589 25.13 2.55 21.42
CA ASN A 589 25.67 2.41 20.08
C ASN A 589 25.05 3.47 19.16
N VAL A 590 25.88 4.38 18.66
CA VAL A 590 25.53 5.40 17.68
C VAL A 590 26.31 5.08 16.42
N MET A 591 25.70 4.33 15.49
CA MET A 591 26.43 3.77 14.34
C MET A 591 25.77 4.08 13.00
N GLY A 592 26.55 4.40 11.97
CA GLY A 592 26.03 4.54 10.60
C GLY A 592 25.14 5.75 10.36
N ASN A 593 25.00 6.67 11.32
CA ASN A 593 24.06 7.78 11.19
C ASN A 593 24.63 8.91 10.35
N THR A 594 23.75 9.64 9.67
CA THR A 594 24.07 10.92 9.04
C THR A 594 23.48 12.05 9.87
N MET A 595 24.24 13.12 10.12
CA MET A 595 23.76 14.33 10.77
C MET A 595 24.13 15.54 9.93
N MET A 596 23.15 16.40 9.67
CA MET A 596 23.39 17.70 9.06
C MET A 596 22.80 18.82 9.89
N ARG A 597 23.56 19.91 10.02
CA ARG A 597 23.08 21.20 10.49
C ARG A 597 22.54 21.15 11.92
N PHE A 598 23.28 20.54 12.84
CA PHE A 598 23.14 20.67 14.29
C PHE A 598 24.41 21.26 14.91
N THR A 599 24.31 21.89 16.10
CA THR A 599 25.51 22.34 16.83
C THR A 599 26.22 21.18 17.53
N GLN A 600 25.55 20.06 17.78
CA GLN A 600 26.11 18.89 18.48
C GLN A 600 25.58 17.61 17.82
N PHE A 601 26.43 16.60 17.69
CA PHE A 601 26.02 15.27 17.25
C PHE A 601 25.63 14.41 18.46
N VAL A 602 26.60 14.07 19.30
CA VAL A 602 26.41 13.30 20.53
C VAL A 602 26.83 14.16 21.73
N ASN A 603 25.89 14.46 22.61
CA ASN A 603 26.13 15.12 23.89
C ASN A 603 25.91 14.11 25.02
N PHE A 604 27.00 13.71 25.67
CA PHE A 604 27.00 12.65 26.68
C PHE A 604 27.18 13.25 28.09
N PHE A 605 26.06 13.63 28.70
CA PHE A 605 25.98 14.23 30.04
C PHE A 605 25.19 13.38 31.09
N PRO A 606 25.30 12.03 31.12
CA PRO A 606 24.53 11.23 32.06
C PRO A 606 25.05 11.28 33.50
N HIS A 607 24.21 10.81 34.41
CA HIS A 607 24.67 10.17 35.64
C HIS A 607 24.71 8.66 35.40
N LEU A 608 25.74 7.96 35.87
CA LEU A 608 25.88 6.51 35.68
C LEU A 608 25.45 5.75 36.93
N ALA A 609 24.86 4.56 36.76
CA ALA A 609 24.53 3.64 37.86
C ALA A 609 25.23 2.27 37.76
N GLY A 610 26.01 2.05 36.71
CA GLY A 610 26.74 0.81 36.50
C GLY A 610 27.63 0.89 35.26
N PRO A 611 28.28 -0.22 34.91
CA PRO A 611 29.13 -0.32 33.72
C PRO A 611 28.41 0.21 32.47
N THR A 612 29.10 1.03 31.69
CA THR A 612 28.54 1.71 30.52
C THR A 612 29.57 1.77 29.40
N SER A 613 29.12 1.50 28.17
CA SER A 613 29.92 1.65 26.95
C SER A 613 29.29 2.70 26.04
N LEU A 614 30.11 3.57 25.46
CA LEU A 614 29.70 4.49 24.40
C LEU A 614 30.49 4.18 23.13
N LEU A 615 29.78 3.78 22.09
CA LEU A 615 30.31 3.56 20.74
C LEU A 615 29.72 4.59 19.78
N VAL A 616 30.58 5.39 19.15
CA VAL A 616 30.22 6.33 18.08
C VAL A 616 31.02 5.93 16.85
N ASP A 617 30.41 5.15 15.96
CA ASP A 617 31.09 4.46 14.87
C ASP A 617 30.50 4.76 13.49
N ASN A 618 31.33 5.01 12.49
CA ASN A 618 30.92 5.10 11.09
C ASN A 618 29.77 6.10 10.84
N ASN A 619 29.79 7.26 11.51
CA ASN A 619 28.80 8.31 11.30
C ASN A 619 29.35 9.39 10.36
N ASP A 620 28.46 10.02 9.60
CA ASP A 620 28.75 11.17 8.74
C ASP A 620 28.10 12.43 9.35
N VAL A 621 28.93 13.37 9.80
CA VAL A 621 28.53 14.53 10.57
C VAL A 621 28.94 15.80 9.84
N ASP A 622 27.97 16.60 9.40
CA ASP A 622 28.17 17.90 8.76
C ASP A 622 27.48 19.01 9.55
N HIS A 623 28.28 19.84 10.23
CA HIS A 623 27.77 20.96 11.02
C HIS A 623 27.21 22.11 10.16
N GLN A 624 27.66 22.28 8.92
CA GLN A 624 27.32 23.42 8.07
C GLN A 624 27.44 24.77 8.82
N ASP A 625 26.39 25.59 8.86
CA ASP A 625 26.36 26.89 9.54
C ASP A 625 26.15 26.80 11.07
N ARG A 626 26.17 25.60 11.66
CA ARG A 626 25.88 25.38 13.08
C ARG A 626 27.14 25.21 13.90
N SER A 627 27.59 26.32 14.49
CA SER A 627 28.78 26.34 15.35
C SER A 627 28.57 25.57 16.67
N GLY A 628 29.24 24.43 16.80
CA GLY A 628 29.38 23.65 18.03
C GLY A 628 30.32 22.46 17.82
N SER A 629 30.49 21.62 18.84
CA SER A 629 31.40 20.45 18.80
C SER A 629 30.59 19.16 18.59
N ALA A 630 31.15 18.17 17.88
CA ALA A 630 30.40 16.99 17.45
C ALA A 630 30.11 16.02 18.60
N VAL A 631 31.14 15.44 19.21
CA VAL A 631 31.02 14.52 20.36
C VAL A 631 31.50 15.24 21.62
N ILE A 632 30.61 15.37 22.61
CA ILE A 632 30.88 16.11 23.84
C ILE A 632 30.75 15.19 25.05
N LEU A 633 31.84 15.10 25.80
CA LEU A 633 31.95 14.38 27.06
C LEU A 633 32.11 15.38 28.21
N PHE A 634 31.71 15.02 29.43
CA PHE A 634 31.68 15.98 30.54
C PHE A 634 32.28 15.45 31.83
N ALA A 635 32.73 16.37 32.69
CA ALA A 635 33.25 16.08 34.03
C ALA A 635 32.19 15.55 35.03
N ARG A 636 30.92 15.55 34.65
CA ARG A 636 29.83 14.91 35.40
C ARG A 636 29.89 13.37 35.34
N VAL A 637 30.41 12.80 34.25
CA VAL A 637 30.38 11.36 34.00
C VAL A 637 31.40 10.66 34.90
N ASP A 638 30.98 9.66 35.67
CA ASP A 638 31.91 8.85 36.46
C ASP A 638 32.66 7.88 35.54
N TYR A 639 33.83 8.29 35.05
CA TYR A 639 34.63 7.52 34.12
C TYR A 639 35.12 6.18 34.70
N ALA A 640 35.11 5.97 36.03
CA ALA A 640 35.41 4.65 36.59
C ALA A 640 34.35 3.60 36.26
N LEU A 641 33.15 4.02 35.83
CA LEU A 641 32.07 3.16 35.36
C LEU A 641 32.00 3.04 33.83
N MET A 642 32.86 3.74 33.09
CA MET A 642 32.94 3.62 31.64
C MET A 642 33.86 2.47 31.26
N GLU A 643 33.29 1.42 30.66
CA GLU A 643 34.05 0.25 30.18
C GLU A 643 34.74 0.54 28.85
N ASN A 644 34.05 1.26 27.96
CA ASN A 644 34.58 1.66 26.67
C ASN A 644 34.04 3.03 26.24
N ILE A 645 34.90 3.86 25.68
CA ILE A 645 34.53 5.11 24.99
C ILE A 645 35.25 5.08 23.65
N LEU A 646 34.57 4.60 22.63
CA LEU A 646 35.15 4.40 21.31
C LEU A 646 34.45 5.28 20.28
N ILE A 647 35.21 6.23 19.74
CA ILE A 647 34.78 7.15 18.69
C ILE A 647 35.63 6.82 17.47
N GLN A 648 35.06 6.12 16.49
CA GLN A 648 35.84 5.59 15.38
C GLN A 648 35.17 5.68 14.01
N ASN A 649 35.97 5.68 12.95
CA ASN A 649 35.53 5.65 11.55
C ASN A 649 34.52 6.76 11.18
N ASN A 650 34.43 7.84 11.94
CA ASN A 650 33.48 8.91 11.65
C ASN A 650 34.07 9.91 10.66
N LEU A 651 33.23 10.44 9.79
CA LEU A 651 33.50 11.66 9.02
C LEU A 651 32.88 12.83 9.78
N ILE A 652 33.69 13.81 10.19
CA ILE A 652 33.22 15.01 10.90
C ILE A 652 33.69 16.25 10.16
N VAL A 653 32.75 16.91 9.50
CA VAL A 653 32.91 18.17 8.78
C VAL A 653 32.39 19.31 9.64
N ASN A 654 33.24 20.28 9.94
CA ASN A 654 32.86 21.48 10.67
C ASN A 654 33.54 22.72 10.10
N PRO A 655 32.84 23.52 9.28
CA PRO A 655 33.41 24.73 8.70
C PRO A 655 33.49 25.88 9.73
N ASN A 656 32.99 25.69 10.95
CA ASN A 656 33.01 26.69 12.01
C ASN A 656 34.31 26.57 12.82
N ILE A 657 35.15 27.60 12.76
CA ILE A 657 36.39 27.69 13.55
C ILE A 657 36.11 27.70 15.06
N GLU A 658 37.15 27.43 15.85
CA GLU A 658 37.13 27.37 17.33
C GLU A 658 36.22 26.26 17.89
N ARG A 659 36.00 25.19 17.13
CA ARG A 659 35.26 24.00 17.55
C ARG A 659 36.14 22.76 17.51
N LEU A 660 35.67 21.70 18.15
CA LEU A 660 36.38 20.43 18.29
C LEU A 660 35.47 19.30 17.80
N ALA A 661 36.06 18.28 17.19
CA ALA A 661 35.36 17.05 16.84
C ALA A 661 35.01 16.26 18.12
N VAL A 662 36.00 16.08 19.00
CA VAL A 662 35.81 15.43 20.31
C VAL A 662 36.21 16.42 21.40
N TYR A 663 35.25 16.79 22.25
CA TYR A 663 35.40 17.83 23.24
C TYR A 663 35.06 17.31 24.63
N TYR A 664 35.97 17.52 25.58
CA TYR A 664 35.69 17.32 26.99
C TYR A 664 35.39 18.66 27.67
N ASP A 665 34.18 18.80 28.21
CA ASP A 665 33.75 19.99 28.93
C ASP A 665 33.80 19.76 30.46
N GLY A 666 34.47 20.68 31.17
CA GLY A 666 34.58 20.68 32.62
C GLY A 666 33.27 20.91 33.40
N ALA A 667 32.14 21.13 32.74
CA ALA A 667 30.87 21.41 33.40
C ALA A 667 30.30 20.20 34.19
N GLY A 668 29.64 20.52 35.30
CA GLY A 668 28.70 19.61 35.96
C GLY A 668 29.29 18.55 36.90
N GLY A 669 30.62 18.48 37.08
CA GLY A 669 31.25 17.54 38.00
C GLY A 669 32.77 17.70 38.13
N SER A 670 33.43 16.68 38.67
CA SER A 670 34.87 16.67 38.94
C SER A 670 35.57 15.37 38.55
N PHE A 671 34.87 14.47 37.86
CA PHE A 671 35.47 13.23 37.36
C PHE A 671 36.40 13.56 36.20
N VAL A 672 37.40 12.71 35.98
CA VAL A 672 38.40 12.85 34.91
C VAL A 672 38.64 11.45 34.34
N PRO A 673 38.73 11.29 33.01
CA PRO A 673 39.07 10.00 32.41
C PRO A 673 40.52 9.60 32.71
N ASP A 674 40.76 8.29 32.80
CA ASP A 674 42.11 7.74 32.85
C ASP A 674 42.85 7.96 31.52
N PRO A 675 44.21 7.94 31.51
CA PRO A 675 44.98 8.06 30.28
C PRO A 675 44.57 7.00 29.23
N GLY A 676 44.28 7.45 28.01
CA GLY A 676 43.85 6.63 26.88
C GLY A 676 42.42 6.10 26.96
N GLN A 677 41.63 6.51 27.95
CA GLN A 677 40.28 5.99 28.14
C GLN A 677 39.30 6.47 27.06
N ILE A 678 39.51 7.68 26.51
CA ILE A 678 38.73 8.18 25.37
C ILE A 678 39.45 7.78 24.09
N GLN A 679 38.98 6.72 23.44
CA GLN A 679 39.55 6.22 22.20
C GLN A 679 38.96 6.95 21.00
N VAL A 680 39.82 7.64 20.25
CA VAL A 680 39.45 8.37 19.03
C VAL A 680 40.30 7.79 17.90
N ILE A 681 39.72 6.88 17.12
CA ILE A 681 40.48 5.99 16.22
C ILE A 681 39.96 6.07 14.78
N ASP A 682 40.84 6.18 13.79
CA ASP A 682 40.51 6.08 12.36
C ASP A 682 39.39 7.05 11.89
N ASN A 683 39.24 8.20 12.54
CA ASN A 683 38.28 9.23 12.12
C ASN A 683 38.88 10.14 11.05
N THR A 684 38.01 10.65 10.18
CA THR A 684 38.33 11.71 9.22
C THR A 684 37.68 13.02 9.68
N PHE A 685 38.51 14.04 9.89
CA PHE A 685 38.08 15.38 10.28
C PHE A 685 38.29 16.37 9.13
N ASP A 686 37.30 17.20 8.85
CA ASP A 686 37.43 18.40 8.01
C ASP A 686 37.08 19.61 8.87
N ILE A 687 38.05 20.05 9.68
CA ILE A 687 37.91 21.16 10.62
C ILE A 687 39.10 22.09 10.50
N ALA A 688 38.83 23.36 10.17
CA ALA A 688 39.87 24.37 9.99
C ALA A 688 40.45 24.88 11.32
N MET A 689 41.76 25.14 11.34
CA MET A 689 42.40 25.87 12.43
C MET A 689 41.95 27.35 12.49
N PRO A 690 41.95 27.99 13.68
CA PRO A 690 42.22 27.38 14.98
C PRO A 690 41.03 26.51 15.44
N TRP A 691 41.30 25.29 15.90
CA TRP A 691 40.30 24.46 16.56
C TRP A 691 40.31 24.68 18.07
N GLY A 692 39.14 24.49 18.70
CA GLY A 692 38.89 24.84 20.09
C GLY A 692 38.89 26.35 20.36
N LYS A 693 38.27 26.76 21.46
CA LYS A 693 38.29 28.17 21.87
C LYS A 693 39.72 28.56 22.30
N PRO A 694 40.09 29.84 22.28
CA PRO A 694 41.43 30.29 22.71
C PRO A 694 41.81 29.89 24.14
N THR A 695 40.82 29.58 24.98
CA THR A 695 41.02 29.11 26.35
C THR A 695 41.21 27.61 26.47
N ASP A 696 40.78 26.83 25.48
CA ASP A 696 40.78 25.37 25.55
C ASP A 696 42.21 24.83 25.41
N THR A 697 42.45 23.67 26.00
CA THR A 697 43.68 22.91 25.73
C THR A 697 43.37 21.91 24.64
N VAL A 698 44.07 22.02 23.51
CA VAL A 698 43.78 21.25 22.29
C VAL A 698 45.00 20.45 21.85
N ASP A 699 44.76 19.32 21.21
CA ASP A 699 45.81 18.55 20.55
C ASP A 699 46.38 19.35 19.36
N PRO A 700 47.70 19.33 19.13
CA PRO A 700 48.32 20.10 18.05
C PRO A 700 48.05 19.55 16.64
N ASN A 701 47.63 18.29 16.50
CA ASN A 701 47.46 17.62 15.21
C ASN A 701 46.00 17.32 14.87
N PHE A 702 45.14 17.17 15.88
CA PHE A 702 43.73 16.80 15.70
C PHE A 702 42.78 17.75 16.44
N PRO A 703 41.55 17.96 15.96
CA PRO A 703 40.53 18.81 16.60
C PRO A 703 39.91 18.11 17.83
N VAL A 704 40.76 17.71 18.77
CA VAL A 704 40.42 17.04 20.03
C VAL A 704 40.97 17.86 21.19
N GLY A 705 40.23 17.97 22.28
CA GLY A 705 40.70 18.76 23.41
C GLY A 705 39.69 18.89 24.55
N TYR A 706 40.02 19.77 25.50
CA TYR A 706 39.24 19.98 26.69
C TYR A 706 39.20 21.45 27.14
N SER A 707 38.15 21.79 27.89
CA SER A 707 37.91 23.15 28.34
C SER A 707 38.88 23.61 29.43
N ASN A 708 39.15 24.92 29.55
CA ASN A 708 39.88 25.47 30.71
C ASN A 708 39.13 25.36 32.04
N THR A 709 37.83 25.04 32.01
CA THR A 709 37.01 24.76 33.19
C THR A 709 37.15 23.31 33.67
N SER A 710 37.95 22.49 32.98
CA SER A 710 38.14 21.08 33.33
C SER A 710 38.75 20.89 34.74
N PRO A 711 38.38 19.81 35.45
CA PRO A 711 38.91 19.55 36.78
C PRO A 711 40.43 19.35 36.79
N PRO A 712 41.12 19.62 37.91
CA PRO A 712 42.53 19.30 38.06
C PRO A 712 42.79 17.82 37.76
N GLY A 713 43.79 17.55 36.92
CA GLY A 713 44.15 16.20 36.47
C GLY A 713 43.73 15.89 35.03
N MET A 714 42.80 16.66 34.44
CA MET A 714 42.49 16.53 33.02
C MET A 714 43.69 16.94 32.16
N THR A 715 44.07 16.09 31.21
CA THR A 715 45.17 16.32 30.27
C THR A 715 44.85 15.72 28.90
N LEU A 716 45.62 16.08 27.87
CA LEU A 716 45.49 15.46 26.54
C LEU A 716 45.78 13.95 26.54
N ALA A 717 46.46 13.42 27.57
CA ALA A 717 46.73 11.99 27.67
C ALA A 717 45.46 11.15 27.91
N ALA A 718 44.33 11.76 28.29
CA ALA A 718 43.03 11.08 28.38
C ALA A 718 42.52 10.58 27.02
N PHE A 719 42.99 11.16 25.91
CA PHE A 719 42.62 10.79 24.56
C PHE A 719 43.67 9.85 23.96
N ASP A 720 43.24 8.66 23.53
CA ASP A 720 44.03 7.77 22.70
C ASP A 720 43.75 8.09 21.23
N LEU A 721 44.75 8.65 20.54
CA LEU A 721 44.63 9.17 19.18
C LEU A 721 45.42 8.28 18.22
N HIS A 722 44.70 7.48 17.42
CA HIS A 722 45.31 6.53 16.48
C HIS A 722 44.64 6.59 15.11
N GLY A 723 45.41 6.59 14.04
CA GLY A 723 44.90 6.45 12.66
C GLY A 723 44.03 7.60 12.13
N ASN A 724 43.73 8.63 12.94
CA ASN A 724 42.91 9.77 12.51
C ASN A 724 43.62 10.61 11.43
N ILE A 725 42.82 11.27 10.61
CA ILE A 725 43.26 12.20 9.57
C ILE A 725 42.46 13.49 9.70
N ASN A 726 43.12 14.64 9.61
CA ASN A 726 42.45 15.94 9.39
C ASN A 726 42.83 16.43 7.99
N VAL A 727 41.84 16.56 7.09
CA VAL A 727 42.06 16.90 5.67
C VAL A 727 42.23 18.39 5.41
#